data_AF-A0A231Q2C9-F1
#
_entry.id   AF-A0A231Q2C9-F1
#
_cell.length_a   1.000
_cell.length_b   1.000
_cell.length_c   1.000
_cell.angle_alpha   90.00
_cell.angle_beta   90.00
_cell.angle_gamma   90.00
#
_symmetry.space_group_name_H-M   'P 1'
#
loop_
_entity.id
_entity.type
_entity.pdbx_description
1 polymer ?
#
loop_
_entity_poly.entity_id
_entity_poly.type
_entity_poly.pdbx_seq_one_letter_code
_entity_poly.pdbx_strand_id
1 'polypeptide(L)'
;MTKNNQTNELTGLLTISRFREVAHQALENTDLRAQGVSFIYLDIENFKNYNEIMGFSAGDEVLQFMAKTIDDEFNGRHVAYFGSDHFVILARNSEALVKTKTIIATLDAKFGQMSVNVKAGIYTLQPDDDIDISVCCDRAKIACDSIKHKYDASYCFYTNEMGRDLWLRRFITDQFPTTLASGHIKVNFQPIVRALTDDVCGLEALVRWNDPDYGFISPGQFVPVLEQAHLVHKLDIFMIEEVCRAYKYSLVDSNLATVPVSVNLSRLDFSLCNIYEEVERLIKKYDVPKDMLHIEVTETGLNEEGNFLRDGIIKFQENGYQVWMDDFGSGYSSFNVLKDYDFDVLKLDMKFLVDFEKNENAHIIIASIVSMAKKLGIRTVTEGVETKEQWEFLKSIGCDMGQGYFFNRPAPLEQIWKSMTAKRRGNEELTNRSYYDAIDRIDLKGSNPFSYERRKQLDQGLPLAIAELRNGSYRFLKATPGFVKLIRTLGVKSVKECEELFNDTNSNINKQINRLLENSTQTGEVSEIDFVMNGNYANISVRYIDQDANSTAFLLEVANLSQNRSLARSKKREEAMRFIYSLFDRVELINLSEGTVENLYRNNMHTSSILRGGAIKEVVDNYAQENIHPDDIAKFRKFYDENTMEERIKAEGGKKYITEYLRTKDENGHYCWKLYCVVPFPLNNNRMLLSCVFDVDAKKRLKLIEQTAIKKDILSDSDGKISCAILWANLLAMSQFGVYWKDTDRRFIGANQTYLSYNSLKSEQELIGKREEELGWELNPDFRIDEDEKVLTEGEQVVNREGTMIVDGSLRNIATSKSPIYDTEGKIIGLMGYIIDITMESRDSKGLLNLAFTDLLTGILNRRGLMDALLEYEQMYLKRKADFVIAYVDVDNFTDFNDKNGRSYGDRLLSEVAYALRNRLGKSCVVGRIGSDEFVLLKRVKDLGDASQLQALIRATVADIHQIGNKSCQVSASVGTALFSEVDNTQQLLRKADRKMQMDKHGHGRLTKMFEV
;
A
#
# COMPACT_ATOMS: atom_id res chain seq x y z
N MET A 1 51.84 38.02 64.43
CA MET A 1 51.40 39.10 63.53
C MET A 1 50.31 38.53 62.64
N THR A 2 49.05 38.65 63.09
CA THR A 2 47.82 38.25 62.40
C THR A 2 47.47 39.31 61.37
N LYS A 3 47.70 39.06 60.08
CA LYS A 3 47.13 39.89 59.01
C LYS A 3 45.62 39.64 58.97
N ASN A 4 44.84 40.70 59.18
CA ASN A 4 43.38 40.74 59.09
C ASN A 4 42.92 40.30 57.69
N ASN A 5 42.35 39.10 57.58
CA ASN A 5 41.79 38.54 56.35
C ASN A 5 40.26 38.80 56.28
N GLN A 6 39.84 40.04 56.53
CA GLN A 6 38.42 40.42 56.66
C GLN A 6 37.74 40.71 55.30
N THR A 7 38.53 41.06 54.28
CA THR A 7 38.09 41.34 52.91
C THR A 7 38.92 40.52 51.93
N ASN A 8 38.34 40.16 50.80
CA ASN A 8 39.02 39.46 49.72
C ASN A 8 39.93 40.44 48.94
N GLU A 9 41.19 40.07 48.71
CA GLU A 9 42.19 40.94 48.07
C GLU A 9 41.87 41.27 46.59
N LEU A 10 41.14 40.39 45.89
CA LEU A 10 40.80 40.57 44.48
C LEU A 10 39.57 41.48 44.29
N THR A 11 38.52 41.26 45.08
CA THR A 11 37.20 41.91 44.91
C THR A 11 36.97 43.07 45.87
N GLY A 12 37.74 43.20 46.95
CA GLY A 12 37.53 44.19 48.01
C GLY A 12 36.31 43.93 48.91
N LEU A 13 35.48 42.93 48.60
CA LEU A 13 34.28 42.56 49.35
C LEU A 13 34.62 41.73 50.60
N LEU A 14 33.65 41.58 51.52
CA LEU A 14 33.84 40.77 52.73
C LEU A 14 34.11 39.30 52.39
N THR A 15 34.91 38.65 53.23
CA THR A 15 35.01 37.18 53.22
C THR A 15 33.74 36.58 53.82
N ILE A 16 33.41 35.33 53.45
CA ILE A 16 32.19 34.66 53.94
C ILE A 16 32.12 34.59 55.47
N SER A 17 33.27 34.38 56.14
CA SER A 17 33.36 34.36 57.61
C SER A 17 32.99 35.72 58.21
N ARG A 18 33.48 36.82 57.62
CA ARG A 18 33.16 38.17 58.10
C ARG A 18 31.73 38.57 57.77
N PHE A 19 31.21 38.16 56.61
CA PHE A 19 29.81 38.37 56.24
C PHE A 19 28.86 37.71 57.23
N ARG A 20 29.13 36.47 57.67
CA ARG A 20 28.30 35.79 58.70
C ARG A 20 28.23 36.60 60.00
N GLU A 21 29.35 37.13 60.48
CA GLU A 21 29.37 37.97 61.69
C GLU A 21 28.54 39.25 61.51
N VAL A 22 28.74 39.96 60.40
CA VAL A 22 28.06 41.24 60.13
C VAL A 22 26.57 41.03 59.85
N ALA A 23 26.20 39.98 59.12
CA ALA A 23 24.80 39.62 58.88
C ALA A 23 24.10 39.20 60.18
N HIS A 24 24.77 38.50 61.10
CA HIS A 24 24.20 38.15 62.40
C HIS A 24 23.89 39.40 63.22
N GLN A 25 24.84 40.31 63.32
CA GLN A 25 24.68 41.59 64.03
C GLN A 25 23.58 42.45 63.39
N ALA A 26 23.43 42.42 62.07
CA ALA A 26 22.39 43.15 61.36
C ALA A 26 20.99 42.57 61.61
N LEU A 27 20.86 41.26 61.80
CA LEU A 27 19.60 40.57 62.07
C LEU A 27 19.19 40.58 63.54
N GLU A 28 20.13 40.76 64.47
CA GLU A 28 19.86 41.07 65.89
C GLU A 28 19.26 42.47 66.07
N ASN A 29 19.46 43.38 65.11
CA ASN A 29 18.85 44.71 65.13
C ASN A 29 17.36 44.64 64.71
N THR A 30 16.46 44.89 65.66
CA THR A 30 14.99 44.79 65.51
C THR A 30 14.40 45.61 64.36
N ASP A 31 15.03 46.73 63.96
CA ASP A 31 14.51 47.62 62.91
C ASP A 31 14.68 47.03 61.49
N LEU A 32 15.78 46.31 61.24
CA LEU A 32 16.04 45.65 59.95
C LEU A 32 15.16 44.41 59.78
N ARG A 33 14.98 43.64 60.86
CA ARG A 33 14.10 42.47 60.87
C ARG A 33 12.63 42.84 60.68
N ALA A 34 12.17 43.94 61.28
CA ALA A 34 10.80 44.43 61.11
C ALA A 34 10.48 44.89 59.67
N GLN A 35 11.49 45.28 58.90
CA GLN A 35 11.35 45.73 57.50
C GLN A 35 11.38 44.59 56.49
N GLY A 36 11.70 43.36 56.92
CA GLY A 36 11.84 42.20 56.06
C GLY A 36 13.16 42.20 55.27
N VAL A 37 13.86 41.07 55.32
CA VAL A 37 15.19 40.90 54.74
C VAL A 37 15.24 39.71 53.79
N SER A 38 16.05 39.84 52.74
CA SER A 38 16.28 38.80 51.75
C SER A 38 17.77 38.56 51.56
N PHE A 39 18.12 37.29 51.42
CA PHE A 39 19.44 36.83 51.00
C PHE A 39 19.45 36.63 49.50
N ILE A 40 20.47 37.15 48.83
CA ILE A 40 20.64 37.02 47.38
C ILE A 40 21.94 36.28 47.13
N TYR A 41 21.89 35.22 46.33
CA TYR A 41 23.04 34.44 45.88
C TYR A 41 23.21 34.67 44.38
N LEU A 42 24.38 35.14 43.95
CA LEU A 42 24.70 35.38 42.54
C LEU A 42 25.78 34.41 42.08
N ASP A 43 25.60 33.87 40.88
CA ASP A 43 26.48 32.89 40.23
C ASP A 43 26.74 33.31 38.78
N ILE A 44 27.99 33.24 38.33
CA ILE A 44 28.37 33.51 36.94
C ILE A 44 28.41 32.18 36.17
N GLU A 45 27.48 32.00 35.24
CA GLU A 45 27.35 30.76 34.47
C GLU A 45 28.56 30.57 33.53
N ASN A 46 29.05 29.31 33.44
CA ASN A 46 30.18 28.92 32.58
C ASN A 46 31.48 29.71 32.79
N PHE A 47 31.68 30.31 33.97
CA PHE A 47 32.85 31.14 34.26
C PHE A 47 34.19 30.40 34.10
N LYS A 48 34.22 29.10 34.42
CA LYS A 48 35.40 28.26 34.17
C LYS A 48 35.77 28.19 32.69
N ASN A 49 34.78 28.01 31.81
CA ASN A 49 34.99 27.96 30.36
C ASN A 49 35.44 29.34 29.84
N TYR A 50 34.87 30.43 30.36
CA TYR A 50 35.33 31.78 30.07
C TYR A 50 36.81 31.98 30.44
N ASN A 51 37.24 31.51 31.61
CA ASN A 51 38.64 31.57 32.03
C ASN A 51 39.57 30.72 31.14
N GLU A 52 39.10 29.57 30.64
CA GLU A 52 39.86 28.73 29.71
C GLU A 52 40.05 29.40 28.35
N ILE A 53 39.05 30.14 27.86
CA ILE A 53 39.09 30.81 26.55
C ILE A 53 39.83 32.15 26.62
N MET A 54 39.55 32.97 27.63
CA MET A 54 40.01 34.37 27.71
C MET A 54 41.18 34.58 28.68
N GLY A 55 41.52 33.57 29.47
CA GLY A 55 42.58 33.60 30.48
C GLY A 55 42.13 34.17 31.83
N PHE A 56 42.82 33.78 32.91
CA PHE A 56 42.48 34.16 34.29
C PHE A 56 42.46 35.68 34.53
N SER A 57 43.30 36.46 33.84
CA SER A 57 43.30 37.92 33.98
C SER A 57 42.02 38.58 33.47
N ALA A 58 41.38 38.01 32.44
CA ALA A 58 40.09 38.49 31.95
C ALA A 58 38.95 38.07 32.90
N GLY A 59 39.08 36.90 33.53
CA GLY A 59 38.20 36.45 34.61
C GLY A 59 38.23 37.37 35.82
N ASP A 60 39.43 37.73 36.26
CA ASP A 60 39.64 38.66 37.37
C ASP A 60 38.96 40.02 37.10
N GLU A 61 39.00 40.51 35.86
CA GLU A 61 38.30 41.75 35.46
C GLU A 61 36.77 41.62 35.61
N VAL A 62 36.20 40.48 35.21
CA VAL A 62 34.76 40.21 35.36
C VAL A 62 34.38 40.16 36.84
N LEU A 63 35.16 39.46 37.68
CA LEU A 63 34.91 39.37 39.12
C LEU A 63 35.02 40.73 39.81
N GLN A 64 36.03 41.53 39.46
CA GLN A 64 36.20 42.90 39.97
C GLN A 64 35.05 43.81 39.54
N PHE A 65 34.61 43.71 38.29
CA PHE A 65 33.51 44.51 37.78
C PHE A 65 32.18 44.12 38.45
N MET A 66 31.93 42.83 38.62
CA MET A 66 30.76 42.34 39.36
C MET A 66 30.79 42.80 40.81
N ALA A 67 31.93 42.67 41.49
CA ALA A 67 32.10 43.13 42.86
C ALA A 67 31.80 44.63 43.01
N LYS A 68 32.34 45.46 42.10
CA LYS A 68 32.10 46.90 42.07
C LYS A 68 30.62 47.24 41.81
N THR A 69 29.99 46.57 40.85
CA THR A 69 28.58 46.78 40.50
C THR A 69 27.67 46.44 41.68
N ILE A 70 27.97 45.36 42.40
CA ILE A 70 27.23 44.99 43.61
C ILE A 70 27.44 46.03 44.72
N ASP A 71 28.68 46.51 44.89
CA ASP A 71 29.03 47.51 45.90
C ASP A 71 28.34 48.86 45.65
N ASP A 72 28.29 49.32 44.40
CA ASP A 72 27.63 50.55 43.96
C ASP A 72 26.11 50.51 44.23
N GLU A 73 25.46 49.36 44.05
CA GLU A 73 24.01 49.20 44.24
C GLU A 73 23.61 49.00 45.71
N PHE A 74 24.43 48.29 46.49
CA PHE A 74 24.12 47.91 47.89
C PHE A 74 24.91 48.69 48.96
N ASN A 75 25.77 49.63 48.56
CA ASN A 75 26.60 50.48 49.44
C ASN A 75 27.49 49.70 50.43
N GLY A 76 28.00 48.53 50.03
CA GLY A 76 29.06 47.77 50.71
C GLY A 76 28.83 47.26 52.14
N ARG A 77 27.63 47.41 52.71
CA ARG A 77 27.42 47.11 54.14
C ARG A 77 27.18 45.62 54.46
N HIS A 78 26.66 44.84 53.51
CA HIS A 78 26.39 43.41 53.71
C HIS A 78 26.55 42.61 52.40
N VAL A 79 27.74 42.68 51.80
CA VAL A 79 28.08 41.96 50.57
C VAL A 79 29.33 41.14 50.79
N ALA A 80 29.30 39.87 50.39
CA ALA A 80 30.45 38.96 50.47
C ALA A 80 30.75 38.34 49.11
N TYR A 81 32.04 38.07 48.91
CA TYR A 81 32.49 37.13 47.90
C TYR A 81 32.60 35.74 48.53
N PHE A 82 31.78 34.81 48.06
CA PHE A 82 31.69 33.44 48.58
C PHE A 82 32.83 32.56 48.05
N GLY A 83 33.37 32.89 46.87
CA GLY A 83 34.53 32.24 46.24
C GLY A 83 34.25 31.75 44.81
N SER A 84 35.31 31.66 44.00
CA SER A 84 35.28 31.34 42.55
C SER A 84 34.49 32.37 41.72
N ASP A 85 33.18 32.21 41.65
CA ASP A 85 32.24 32.94 40.79
C ASP A 85 30.97 33.32 41.54
N HIS A 86 30.98 33.17 42.87
CA HIS A 86 29.80 33.28 43.71
C HIS A 86 29.83 34.49 44.65
N PHE A 87 28.71 35.21 44.74
CA PHE A 87 28.54 36.37 45.60
C PHE A 87 27.28 36.24 46.45
N VAL A 88 27.32 36.75 47.68
CA VAL A 88 26.18 36.72 48.61
C VAL A 88 25.90 38.11 49.14
N ILE A 89 24.62 38.49 49.18
CA ILE A 89 24.16 39.82 49.59
C ILE A 89 23.02 39.66 50.59
N LEU A 90 23.03 40.47 51.65
CA LEU A 90 21.88 40.68 52.53
C LEU A 90 21.24 42.03 52.20
N ALA A 91 19.99 42.02 51.76
CA ALA A 91 19.26 43.21 51.32
C ALA A 91 17.88 43.31 51.99
N ARG A 92 17.31 44.51 51.97
CA ARG A 92 15.90 44.72 52.33
C ARG A 92 14.99 44.13 51.26
N ASN A 93 13.85 43.56 51.67
CA ASN A 93 12.89 42.95 50.74
C ASN A 93 12.44 43.90 49.62
N SER A 94 12.23 45.19 49.94
CA SER A 94 11.81 46.22 48.98
C SER A 94 12.85 46.50 47.89
N GLU A 95 14.13 46.22 48.15
CA GLU A 95 15.24 46.56 47.26
C GLU A 95 15.82 45.33 46.56
N ALA A 96 15.65 44.13 47.14
CA ALA A 96 16.32 42.91 46.71
C ALA A 96 16.10 42.59 45.23
N LEU A 97 14.86 42.59 44.75
CA LEU A 97 14.56 42.25 43.35
C LEU A 97 15.00 43.32 42.36
N VAL A 98 14.72 44.60 42.67
CA VAL A 98 14.99 45.72 41.76
C VAL A 98 16.49 45.85 41.53
N LYS A 99 17.29 45.86 42.60
CA LYS A 99 18.74 45.98 42.50
C LYS A 99 19.40 44.75 41.88
N THR A 100 18.90 43.55 42.16
CA THR A 100 19.37 42.32 41.49
C THR A 100 19.19 42.42 39.98
N LYS A 101 18.04 42.91 39.50
CA LYS A 101 17.80 43.13 38.06
C LYS A 101 18.76 44.17 37.47
N THR A 102 19.04 45.25 38.20
CA THR A 102 20.01 46.27 37.77
C THR A 102 21.41 45.68 37.60
N ILE A 103 21.86 44.86 38.55
CA ILE A 103 23.17 44.19 38.51
C ILE A 103 23.27 43.28 37.28
N ILE A 104 22.27 42.41 37.09
CA ILE A 104 22.22 41.50 35.94
C ILE A 104 22.24 42.30 34.63
N ALA A 105 21.38 43.32 34.48
CA ALA A 105 21.32 44.14 33.27
C ALA A 105 22.65 44.88 32.99
N THR A 106 23.34 45.33 34.03
CA THR A 106 24.63 46.02 33.89
C THR A 106 25.74 45.06 33.45
N LEU A 107 25.74 43.83 33.97
CA LEU A 107 26.68 42.78 33.56
C LEU A 107 26.39 42.29 32.14
N ASP A 108 25.12 42.05 31.80
CA ASP A 108 24.71 41.66 30.45
C ASP A 108 25.06 42.74 29.41
N ALA A 109 24.89 44.03 29.74
CA ALA A 109 25.24 45.12 28.84
C ALA A 109 26.75 45.19 28.53
N LYS A 110 27.60 44.79 29.49
CA LYS A 110 29.06 44.85 29.33
C LYS A 110 29.67 43.56 28.79
N PHE A 111 29.17 42.40 29.23
CA PHE A 111 29.77 41.09 28.96
C PHE A 111 28.82 40.09 28.29
N GLY A 112 27.57 40.45 28.01
CA GLY A 112 26.57 39.54 27.41
C GLY A 112 26.95 39.02 26.02
N GLN A 113 27.73 39.78 25.24
CA GLN A 113 28.29 39.30 23.95
C GLN A 113 29.39 38.24 24.13
N MET A 114 29.93 38.09 25.33
CA MET A 114 31.03 37.17 25.66
C MET A 114 30.53 35.91 26.38
N SER A 115 29.21 35.65 26.34
CA SER A 115 28.55 34.49 26.96
C SER A 115 28.71 34.40 28.49
N VAL A 116 28.93 35.53 29.16
CA VAL A 116 28.97 35.62 30.61
C VAL A 116 27.56 35.99 31.11
N ASN A 117 26.83 35.01 31.64
CA ASN A 117 25.48 35.21 32.16
C ASN A 117 25.48 35.12 33.69
N VAL A 118 24.69 35.96 34.35
CA VAL A 118 24.57 35.95 35.80
C VAL A 118 23.20 35.41 36.22
N LYS A 119 23.20 34.45 37.14
CA LYS A 119 22.00 33.89 37.76
C LYS A 119 21.90 34.33 39.21
N ALA A 120 20.68 34.64 39.64
CA ALA A 120 20.40 35.09 41.00
C ALA A 120 19.34 34.22 41.70
N GLY A 121 19.64 33.74 42.90
CA GLY A 121 18.67 33.13 43.80
C GLY A 121 18.35 34.05 44.96
N ILE A 122 17.07 34.24 45.27
CA ILE A 122 16.62 35.16 46.32
C ILE A 122 15.81 34.36 47.36
N TYR A 123 16.22 34.42 48.62
CA TYR A 123 15.48 33.85 49.73
C TYR A 123 15.02 34.96 50.68
N THR A 124 13.70 35.08 50.86
CA THR A 124 13.10 36.06 51.77
C THR A 124 12.84 35.42 53.13
N LEU A 125 13.48 35.97 54.17
CA LEU A 125 13.39 35.49 55.54
C LEU A 125 11.97 35.69 56.08
N GLN A 126 11.34 34.62 56.56
CA GLN A 126 10.03 34.69 57.21
C GLN A 126 10.17 34.99 58.71
N PRO A 127 9.13 35.54 59.36
CA PRO A 127 9.19 35.89 60.79
C PRO A 127 9.56 34.71 61.70
N ASP A 128 9.14 33.51 61.33
CA ASP A 128 9.27 32.25 62.09
C ASP A 128 10.49 31.39 61.69
N ASP A 129 11.30 31.84 60.73
CA ASP A 129 12.51 31.10 60.29
C ASP A 129 13.65 31.22 61.32
N ASP A 130 14.40 30.13 61.51
CA ASP A 130 15.62 30.12 62.33
C ASP A 130 16.72 30.98 61.67
N ILE A 131 17.47 31.73 62.49
CA ILE A 131 18.41 32.78 62.03
C ILE A 131 19.79 32.19 61.72
N ASP A 132 19.85 30.91 61.32
CA ASP A 132 21.10 30.38 60.79
C ASP A 132 21.36 30.99 59.41
N ILE A 133 22.28 31.96 59.38
CA ILE A 133 22.71 32.66 58.17
C ILE A 133 23.21 31.67 57.12
N SER A 134 23.83 30.56 57.54
CA SER A 134 24.29 29.53 56.61
C SER A 134 23.11 28.88 55.90
N VAL A 135 22.04 28.56 56.63
CA VAL A 135 20.79 28.01 56.06
C VAL A 135 20.14 29.01 55.12
N CYS A 136 20.13 30.30 55.47
CA CYS A 136 19.57 31.35 54.62
C CYS A 136 20.33 31.50 53.29
N CYS A 137 21.67 31.49 53.36
CA CYS A 137 22.53 31.50 52.17
C CYS A 137 22.32 30.24 51.32
N ASP A 138 22.20 29.07 51.94
CA ASP A 138 21.96 27.81 51.24
C ASP A 138 20.59 27.80 50.54
N ARG A 139 19.54 28.34 51.16
CA ARG A 139 18.22 28.51 50.52
C ARG A 139 18.29 29.44 49.29
N ALA A 140 19.00 30.57 49.41
CA ALA A 140 19.24 31.45 48.26
C ALA A 140 20.03 30.75 47.16
N LYS A 141 21.04 29.95 47.53
CA LYS A 141 21.81 29.14 46.58
C LYS A 141 20.95 28.11 45.86
N ILE A 142 20.08 27.37 46.56
CA ILE A 142 19.15 26.39 45.96
C ILE A 142 18.29 27.06 44.89
N ALA A 143 17.78 28.26 45.16
CA ALA A 143 16.99 29.02 44.17
C ALA A 143 17.84 29.40 42.94
N CYS A 144 19.10 29.79 43.13
CA CYS A 144 20.02 30.12 42.05
C CYS A 144 20.34 28.87 41.20
N ASP A 145 20.69 27.76 41.83
CA ASP A 145 21.03 26.50 41.16
C ASP A 145 19.84 25.94 40.36
N SER A 146 18.60 26.21 40.79
CA SER A 146 17.38 25.78 40.07
C SER A 146 17.19 26.41 38.67
N ILE A 147 17.92 27.47 38.35
CA ILE A 147 17.85 28.20 37.08
C ILE A 147 19.15 28.15 36.27
N LYS A 148 20.19 27.42 36.71
CA LYS A 148 21.50 27.33 36.05
C LYS A 148 21.48 26.82 34.60
N HIS A 149 20.40 26.19 34.16
CA HIS A 149 20.24 25.68 32.79
C HIS A 149 19.04 26.28 32.05
N LYS A 150 18.50 27.40 32.54
CA LYS A 150 17.37 28.10 31.93
C LYS A 150 17.83 29.42 31.32
N TYR A 151 17.77 29.55 30.00
CA TYR A 151 18.25 30.74 29.30
C TYR A 151 17.37 31.98 29.50
N ASP A 152 16.08 31.79 29.74
CA ASP A 152 15.06 32.83 29.90
C ASP A 152 14.90 33.34 31.34
N ALA A 153 15.53 32.68 32.31
CA ALA A 153 15.44 33.04 33.72
C ALA A 153 16.78 33.51 34.27
N SER A 154 16.88 34.79 34.64
CA SER A 154 18.08 35.35 35.28
C SER A 154 17.99 35.42 36.81
N TYR A 155 16.80 35.24 37.39
CA TYR A 155 16.60 35.18 38.84
C TYR A 155 15.46 34.25 39.25
N CYS A 156 15.50 33.73 40.48
CA CYS A 156 14.46 32.88 41.05
C CYS A 156 14.31 33.13 42.57
N PHE A 157 13.07 33.05 43.07
CA PHE A 157 12.80 33.09 44.51
C PHE A 157 12.77 31.67 45.08
N TYR A 158 13.39 31.46 46.24
CA TYR A 158 13.32 30.20 46.95
C TYR A 158 11.88 29.91 47.37
N THR A 159 11.43 28.70 47.07
CA THR A 159 10.21 28.12 47.65
C THR A 159 10.57 26.93 48.52
N ASN A 160 9.77 26.65 49.54
CA ASN A 160 9.96 25.46 50.39
C ASN A 160 9.91 24.15 49.56
N GLU A 161 9.26 24.17 48.40
CA GLU A 161 9.21 23.06 47.44
C GLU A 161 10.59 22.78 46.82
N MET A 162 11.35 23.82 46.42
CA MET A 162 12.71 23.65 45.89
C MET A 162 13.66 22.99 46.90
N GLY A 163 13.53 23.35 48.18
CA GLY A 163 14.25 22.67 49.25
C GLY A 163 13.87 21.21 49.37
N ARG A 164 12.56 20.91 49.37
CA ARG A 164 12.06 19.53 49.44
C ARG A 164 12.53 18.69 48.25
N ASP A 165 12.56 19.24 47.05
CA ASP A 165 13.05 18.52 45.85
C ASP A 165 14.52 18.16 45.97
N LEU A 166 15.36 19.08 46.44
CA LEU A 166 16.80 18.82 46.61
C LEU A 166 17.06 17.81 47.73
N TRP A 167 16.31 17.89 48.83
CA TRP A 167 16.33 16.89 49.89
C TRP A 167 15.84 15.53 49.40
N LEU A 168 14.78 15.48 48.61
CA LEU A 168 14.25 14.24 48.02
C LEU A 168 15.29 13.60 47.09
N ARG A 169 15.95 14.38 46.24
CA ARG A 169 17.05 13.87 45.38
C ARG A 169 18.18 13.26 46.19
N ARG A 170 18.61 13.95 47.26
CA ARG A 170 19.65 13.44 48.15
C ARG A 170 19.21 12.19 48.90
N PHE A 171 17.99 12.20 49.43
CA PHE A 171 17.37 11.05 50.07
C PHE A 171 17.33 9.85 49.14
N ILE A 172 16.92 10.05 47.88
CA ILE A 172 16.89 9.01 46.85
C ILE A 172 18.28 8.41 46.68
N THR A 173 19.32 9.21 46.43
CA THR A 173 20.68 8.70 46.20
C THR A 173 21.27 8.00 47.43
N ASP A 174 21.10 8.58 48.62
CA ASP A 174 21.72 8.09 49.85
C ASP A 174 21.02 6.83 50.39
N GLN A 175 19.69 6.77 50.31
CA GLN A 175 18.90 5.65 50.89
C GLN A 175 18.62 4.52 49.92
N PHE A 176 18.73 4.74 48.61
CA PHE A 176 18.37 3.73 47.60
C PHE A 176 18.96 2.33 47.84
N PRO A 177 20.26 2.16 48.19
CA PRO A 177 20.81 0.82 48.49
C PRO A 177 20.13 0.14 49.68
N THR A 178 19.78 0.90 50.72
CA THR A 178 19.09 0.39 51.92
C THR A 178 17.62 0.07 51.62
N THR A 179 16.97 0.94 50.85
CA THR A 179 15.55 0.84 50.47
C THR A 179 15.26 -0.38 49.58
N LEU A 180 16.19 -0.73 48.69
CA LEU A 180 16.14 -1.95 47.89
C LEU A 180 16.05 -3.21 48.76
N ALA A 181 16.79 -3.24 49.87
CA ALA A 181 16.82 -4.39 50.78
C ALA A 181 15.61 -4.48 51.73
N SER A 182 14.99 -3.34 52.06
CA SER A 182 13.87 -3.26 53.03
C SER A 182 12.48 -3.48 52.42
N GLY A 183 12.36 -3.62 51.10
CA GLY A 183 11.09 -3.96 50.43
C GLY A 183 10.11 -2.79 50.27
N HIS A 184 10.58 -1.55 50.40
CA HIS A 184 9.80 -0.33 50.15
C HIS A 184 9.60 -0.06 48.65
N ILE A 185 10.49 -0.59 47.81
CA ILE A 185 10.33 -0.62 46.36
C ILE A 185 9.61 -1.91 45.98
N LYS A 186 8.52 -1.78 45.21
CA LYS A 186 7.68 -2.89 44.78
C LYS A 186 7.41 -2.84 43.27
N VAL A 187 7.08 -4.00 42.71
CA VAL A 187 6.68 -4.15 41.32
C VAL A 187 5.16 -4.26 41.23
N ASN A 188 4.54 -3.33 40.51
CA ASN A 188 3.15 -3.46 40.06
C ASN A 188 3.13 -3.89 38.59
N PHE A 189 2.03 -4.48 38.15
CA PHE A 189 1.83 -4.94 36.79
C PHE A 189 0.67 -4.20 36.14
N GLN A 190 0.77 -3.90 34.85
CA GLN A 190 -0.32 -3.37 34.06
C GLN A 190 -0.59 -4.27 32.85
N PRO A 191 -1.86 -4.64 32.55
CA PRO A 191 -2.15 -5.56 31.47
C PRO A 191 -2.07 -4.88 30.10
N ILE A 192 -1.47 -5.62 29.16
CA ILE A 192 -1.44 -5.35 27.74
C ILE A 192 -2.46 -6.28 27.09
N VAL A 193 -3.34 -5.71 26.28
CA VAL A 193 -4.51 -6.39 25.72
C VAL A 193 -4.39 -6.46 24.21
N ARG A 194 -4.65 -7.64 23.64
CA ARG A 194 -4.65 -7.83 22.19
C ARG A 194 -5.93 -7.28 21.57
N ALA A 195 -5.79 -6.52 20.48
CA ALA A 195 -6.89 -5.92 19.73
C ALA A 195 -7.83 -6.94 19.10
N LEU A 196 -7.31 -8.11 18.72
CA LEU A 196 -8.02 -9.15 17.99
C LEU A 196 -8.97 -9.97 18.86
N THR A 197 -8.52 -10.33 20.06
CA THR A 197 -9.22 -11.24 20.97
C THR A 197 -9.83 -10.53 22.17
N ASP A 198 -9.41 -9.30 22.46
CA ASP A 198 -9.69 -8.58 23.72
C ASP A 198 -9.12 -9.29 24.98
N ASP A 199 -8.27 -10.31 24.80
CA ASP A 199 -7.60 -11.04 25.88
C ASP A 199 -6.29 -10.36 26.30
N VAL A 200 -5.85 -10.65 27.52
CA VAL A 200 -4.55 -10.21 28.04
C VAL A 200 -3.46 -11.03 27.36
N CYS A 201 -2.55 -10.36 26.65
CA CYS A 201 -1.43 -11.00 25.95
C CYS A 201 -0.06 -10.66 26.56
N GLY A 202 0.00 -9.73 27.51
CA GLY A 202 1.22 -9.37 28.22
C GLY A 202 0.94 -8.52 29.47
N LEU A 203 1.99 -8.29 30.25
CA LEU A 203 2.00 -7.36 31.38
C LEU A 203 3.21 -6.44 31.27
N GLU A 204 3.08 -5.20 31.68
CA GLU A 204 4.23 -4.32 31.91
C GLU A 204 4.55 -4.27 33.41
N ALA A 205 5.81 -4.47 33.78
CA ALA A 205 6.30 -4.34 35.14
C ALA A 205 6.72 -2.90 35.44
N LEU A 206 6.05 -2.29 36.42
CA LEU A 206 6.18 -0.89 36.76
C LEU A 206 6.62 -0.72 38.21
N VAL A 207 7.74 -0.01 38.40
CA VAL A 207 8.32 0.25 39.72
C VAL A 207 7.45 1.19 40.56
N ARG A 208 7.30 0.92 41.85
CA ARG A 208 6.58 1.76 42.81
C ARG A 208 7.38 1.88 44.11
N TRP A 209 7.75 3.11 44.48
CA TRP A 209 8.43 3.38 45.75
C TRP A 209 7.42 3.94 46.75
N ASN A 210 7.13 3.16 47.80
CA ASN A 210 6.32 3.60 48.93
C ASN A 210 7.21 3.74 50.16
N ASP A 211 7.57 4.98 50.45
CA ASP A 211 8.41 5.33 51.59
C ASP A 211 7.57 5.61 52.85
N PRO A 212 7.99 5.17 54.05
CA PRO A 212 7.28 5.47 55.29
C PRO A 212 7.16 6.96 55.61
N ASP A 213 8.18 7.76 55.27
CA ASP A 213 8.29 9.17 55.66
C ASP A 213 7.82 10.10 54.53
N TYR A 214 8.17 9.78 53.29
CA TYR A 214 7.84 10.59 52.11
C TYR A 214 6.58 10.13 51.35
N GLY A 215 6.00 8.99 51.71
CA GLY A 215 4.85 8.43 51.02
C GLY A 215 5.20 7.88 49.64
N PHE A 216 4.29 8.02 48.68
CA PHE A 216 4.50 7.52 47.31
C PHE A 216 5.42 8.44 46.52
N ILE A 217 6.60 7.93 46.13
CA ILE A 217 7.56 8.63 45.27
C ILE A 217 7.39 8.10 43.85
N SER A 218 7.03 8.98 42.91
CA SER A 218 6.73 8.55 41.54
C SER A 218 8.01 8.19 40.76
N PRO A 219 7.97 7.22 39.82
CA PRO A 219 9.12 6.87 38.99
C PRO A 219 9.77 8.07 38.29
N GLY A 220 8.97 9.00 37.78
CA GLY A 220 9.47 10.24 37.15
C GLY A 220 10.24 11.17 38.09
N GLN A 221 10.11 11.01 39.42
CA GLN A 221 10.89 11.78 40.39
C GLN A 221 12.22 11.12 40.74
N PHE A 222 12.30 9.78 40.80
CA PHE A 222 13.50 9.10 41.29
C PHE A 222 14.34 8.41 40.21
N VAL A 223 13.76 7.94 39.11
CA VAL A 223 14.52 7.30 38.02
C VAL A 223 15.55 8.28 37.42
N PRO A 224 15.20 9.54 37.07
CA PRO A 224 16.20 10.49 36.55
C PRO A 224 17.32 10.79 37.54
N VAL A 225 17.02 10.74 38.85
CA VAL A 225 18.02 10.97 39.92
C VAL A 225 18.98 9.79 39.99
N LEU A 226 18.47 8.56 39.89
CA LEU A 226 19.29 7.36 39.86
C LEU A 226 20.14 7.28 38.58
N GLU A 227 19.62 7.73 37.44
CA GLU A 227 20.39 7.83 36.19
C GLU A 227 21.56 8.81 36.34
N GLN A 228 21.30 10.03 36.86
CA GLN A 228 22.36 11.02 37.14
C GLN A 228 23.39 10.48 38.14
N ALA A 229 22.95 9.72 39.15
CA ALA A 229 23.82 9.07 40.13
C ALA A 229 24.49 7.78 39.62
N HIS A 230 24.23 7.33 38.39
CA HIS A 230 24.74 6.09 37.79
C HIS A 230 24.36 4.82 38.61
N LEU A 231 23.19 4.84 39.26
CA LEU A 231 22.67 3.76 40.10
C LEU A 231 21.48 3.00 39.47
N VAL A 232 20.97 3.46 38.32
CA VAL A 232 19.76 2.92 37.67
C VAL A 232 19.86 1.41 37.36
N HIS A 233 21.02 0.92 36.90
CA HIS A 233 21.25 -0.51 36.64
C HIS A 233 20.93 -1.43 37.84
N LYS A 234 21.09 -0.95 39.08
CA LYS A 234 20.73 -1.75 40.27
C LYS A 234 19.22 -1.86 40.45
N LEU A 235 18.48 -0.82 40.07
CA LEU A 235 17.02 -0.84 40.07
C LEU A 235 16.54 -1.82 39.01
N ASP A 236 17.08 -1.73 37.80
CA ASP A 236 16.57 -2.49 36.66
C ASP A 236 16.88 -3.99 36.80
N ILE A 237 18.07 -4.34 37.32
CA ILE A 237 18.40 -5.72 37.74
C ILE A 237 17.44 -6.22 38.83
N PHE A 238 17.10 -5.38 39.82
CA PHE A 238 16.12 -5.74 40.86
C PHE A 238 14.73 -5.97 40.26
N MET A 239 14.27 -5.11 39.34
CA MET A 239 12.99 -5.28 38.65
C MET A 239 12.94 -6.60 37.89
N ILE A 240 13.99 -6.93 37.12
CA ILE A 240 14.09 -8.21 36.40
C ILE A 240 14.07 -9.39 37.38
N GLU A 241 14.80 -9.30 38.50
CA GLU A 241 14.83 -10.36 39.51
C GLU A 241 13.44 -10.57 40.15
N GLU A 242 12.71 -9.50 40.48
CA GLU A 242 11.35 -9.62 41.02
C GLU A 242 10.37 -10.22 40.01
N VAL A 243 10.49 -9.88 38.72
CA VAL A 243 9.68 -10.49 37.65
C VAL A 243 10.01 -11.98 37.50
N CYS A 244 11.29 -12.35 37.48
CA CYS A 244 11.72 -13.74 37.41
C CYS A 244 11.27 -14.54 38.65
N ARG A 245 11.32 -13.91 39.83
CA ARG A 245 10.80 -14.49 41.07
C ARG A 245 9.28 -14.67 41.01
N ALA A 246 8.54 -13.69 40.48
CA ALA A 246 7.10 -13.80 40.29
C ALA A 246 6.73 -14.97 39.36
N TYR A 247 7.52 -15.22 38.31
CA TYR A 247 7.38 -16.42 37.47
C TYR A 247 7.55 -17.69 38.29
N LYS A 248 8.68 -17.82 39.01
CA LYS A 248 9.01 -19.05 39.73
C LYS A 248 8.01 -19.42 40.83
N TYR A 249 7.52 -18.44 41.60
CA TYR A 249 6.76 -18.70 42.83
C TYR A 249 5.26 -18.39 42.75
N SER A 250 4.82 -17.57 41.80
CA SER A 250 3.43 -17.08 41.78
C SER A 250 2.68 -17.47 40.52
N LEU A 251 3.35 -17.51 39.36
CA LEU A 251 2.71 -17.76 38.06
C LEU A 251 2.77 -19.22 37.61
N VAL A 252 3.69 -20.04 38.13
CA VAL A 252 3.81 -21.47 37.77
C VAL A 252 2.98 -22.38 38.68
N ASP A 253 2.86 -22.07 39.97
CA ASP A 253 2.11 -22.89 40.95
C ASP A 253 0.59 -22.59 40.96
N SER A 254 0.22 -21.40 40.51
CA SER A 254 -1.17 -21.02 40.28
C SER A 254 -1.52 -21.42 38.85
N ASN A 255 -2.65 -22.08 38.63
CA ASN A 255 -3.21 -22.35 37.29
C ASN A 255 -3.66 -21.05 36.56
N LEU A 256 -2.98 -19.93 36.81
CA LEU A 256 -3.19 -18.60 36.26
C LEU A 256 -2.36 -18.50 34.98
N ALA A 257 -3.01 -18.23 33.86
CA ALA A 257 -2.33 -18.27 32.58
C ALA A 257 -1.16 -17.28 32.54
N THR A 258 -0.01 -17.79 32.11
CA THR A 258 1.28 -17.10 32.03
C THR A 258 1.33 -16.30 30.75
N VAL A 259 1.28 -14.98 30.85
CA VAL A 259 1.57 -14.05 29.76
C VAL A 259 2.97 -13.45 29.98
N PRO A 260 3.70 -13.06 28.93
CA PRO A 260 5.00 -12.41 29.05
C PRO A 260 4.92 -11.09 29.84
N VAL A 261 6.05 -10.71 30.43
CA VAL A 261 6.20 -9.47 31.17
C VAL A 261 7.27 -8.61 30.49
N SER A 262 6.95 -7.37 30.19
CA SER A 262 7.91 -6.38 29.75
C SER A 262 8.52 -5.61 30.92
N VAL A 263 9.81 -5.30 30.81
CA VAL A 263 10.58 -4.52 31.78
C VAL A 263 11.31 -3.40 31.05
N ASN A 264 11.30 -2.22 31.64
CA ASN A 264 12.04 -1.06 31.16
C ASN A 264 13.52 -1.17 31.53
N LEU A 265 14.42 -0.93 30.57
CA LEU A 265 15.85 -0.78 30.80
C LEU A 265 16.30 0.62 30.44
N SER A 266 17.08 1.25 31.32
CA SER A 266 17.75 2.51 30.99
C SER A 266 18.88 2.28 30.00
N ARG A 267 19.12 3.24 29.11
CA ARG A 267 20.30 3.24 28.23
C ARG A 267 21.60 3.06 29.02
N LEU A 268 21.67 3.67 30.20
CA LEU A 268 22.88 3.61 31.03
C LEU A 268 23.24 2.18 31.42
N ASP A 269 22.28 1.26 31.50
CA ASP A 269 22.54 -0.14 31.87
C ASP A 269 23.50 -0.83 30.90
N PHE A 270 23.33 -0.55 29.60
CA PHE A 270 24.20 -1.07 28.53
C PHE A 270 25.62 -0.52 28.60
N SER A 271 25.83 0.62 29.28
CA SER A 271 27.14 1.26 29.45
C SER A 271 27.77 0.96 30.81
N LEU A 272 26.97 0.82 31.86
CA LEU A 272 27.42 0.63 33.23
C LEU A 272 27.73 -0.84 33.57
N CYS A 273 27.10 -1.79 32.88
CA CYS A 273 27.30 -3.22 33.12
C CYS A 273 27.04 -4.08 31.89
N ASN A 274 27.39 -5.37 31.96
CA ASN A 274 26.98 -6.34 30.94
C ASN A 274 25.57 -6.85 31.26
N ILE A 275 24.58 -6.00 31.00
CA ILE A 275 23.19 -6.26 31.38
C ILE A 275 22.64 -7.58 30.83
N TYR A 276 23.09 -7.98 29.63
CA TYR A 276 22.74 -9.28 29.04
C TYR A 276 23.17 -10.46 29.92
N GLU A 277 24.38 -10.44 30.48
CA GLU A 277 24.86 -11.52 31.36
C GLU A 277 24.09 -11.57 32.68
N GLU A 278 23.70 -10.41 33.21
CA GLU A 278 22.86 -10.34 34.41
C GLU A 278 21.45 -10.88 34.17
N VAL A 279 20.82 -10.52 33.05
CA VAL A 279 19.52 -11.07 32.63
C VAL A 279 19.62 -12.59 32.47
N GLU A 280 20.62 -13.08 31.73
CA GLU A 280 20.83 -14.53 31.54
C GLU A 280 21.07 -15.27 32.87
N ARG A 281 21.80 -14.66 33.79
CA ARG A 281 22.03 -15.21 35.13
C ARG A 281 20.72 -15.34 35.90
N LEU A 282 19.84 -14.34 35.86
CA LEU A 282 18.56 -14.35 36.55
C LEU A 282 17.56 -15.33 35.91
N ILE A 283 17.46 -15.32 34.58
CA ILE A 283 16.63 -16.24 33.81
C ILE A 283 17.02 -17.71 34.13
N LYS A 284 18.32 -18.03 34.15
CA LYS A 284 18.82 -19.37 34.54
C LYS A 284 18.58 -19.70 36.01
N LYS A 285 18.72 -18.71 36.91
CA LYS A 285 18.51 -18.90 38.36
C LYS A 285 17.06 -19.26 38.69
N TYR A 286 16.10 -18.66 37.99
CA TYR A 286 14.66 -18.86 38.26
C TYR A 286 13.97 -19.80 37.27
N ASP A 287 14.67 -20.29 36.24
CA ASP A 287 14.17 -21.23 35.22
C ASP A 287 12.97 -20.65 34.44
N VAL A 288 13.14 -19.42 33.95
CA VAL A 288 12.12 -18.68 33.20
C VAL A 288 12.39 -18.83 31.70
N PRO A 289 11.40 -19.15 30.85
CA PRO A 289 11.59 -19.13 29.40
C PRO A 289 11.95 -17.72 28.90
N LYS A 290 12.88 -17.61 27.95
CA LYS A 290 13.41 -16.30 27.48
C LYS A 290 12.34 -15.43 26.81
N ASP A 291 11.40 -16.07 26.12
CA ASP A 291 10.25 -15.45 25.46
C ASP A 291 9.22 -14.86 26.44
N MET A 292 9.36 -15.11 27.74
CA MET A 292 8.49 -14.57 28.79
C MET A 292 8.96 -13.23 29.37
N LEU A 293 10.14 -12.75 28.97
CA LEU A 293 10.69 -11.46 29.38
C LEU A 293 10.94 -10.59 28.15
N HIS A 294 10.28 -9.44 28.08
CA HIS A 294 10.53 -8.45 27.02
C HIS A 294 11.28 -7.25 27.56
N ILE A 295 12.17 -6.71 26.75
CA ILE A 295 13.00 -5.58 27.10
C ILE A 295 12.46 -4.33 26.41
N GLU A 296 12.11 -3.30 27.18
CA GLU A 296 11.67 -2.00 26.68
C GLU A 296 12.82 -0.99 26.77
N VAL A 297 13.03 -0.21 25.71
CA VAL A 297 14.07 0.83 25.61
C VAL A 297 13.44 2.12 25.09
N THR A 298 13.70 3.24 25.76
CA THR A 298 13.08 4.54 25.45
C THR A 298 13.70 5.24 24.23
N GLU A 299 12.87 5.98 23.49
CA GLU A 299 13.29 6.72 22.26
C GLU A 299 14.44 7.72 22.52
N THR A 300 14.35 8.50 23.59
CA THR A 300 15.31 9.58 23.90
C THR A 300 16.72 9.05 24.15
N GLY A 301 16.87 7.77 24.53
CA GLY A 301 18.15 7.10 24.69
C GLY A 301 18.86 6.70 23.39
N LEU A 302 18.18 6.73 22.23
CA LEU A 302 18.67 6.11 20.99
C LEU A 302 19.38 7.08 20.01
N ASN A 303 19.33 8.39 20.23
CA ASN A 303 19.80 9.43 19.29
C ASN A 303 21.28 9.85 19.44
N GLU A 304 22.03 9.30 20.40
CA GLU A 304 23.41 9.69 20.67
C GLU A 304 24.42 8.62 20.24
N GLU A 305 25.53 9.06 19.63
CA GLU A 305 26.58 8.24 19.00
C GLU A 305 27.22 7.22 19.98
N GLY A 306 26.74 5.97 19.95
CA GLY A 306 27.38 4.86 20.68
C GLY A 306 26.93 3.49 20.21
N ASN A 307 27.85 2.67 19.69
CA ASN A 307 27.57 1.31 19.20
C ASN A 307 27.08 0.34 20.30
N PHE A 308 27.31 0.64 21.58
CA PHE A 308 27.01 -0.26 22.70
C PHE A 308 25.52 -0.60 22.86
N LEU A 309 24.61 0.37 22.64
CA LEU A 309 23.18 0.13 22.75
C LEU A 309 22.69 -0.76 21.60
N ARG A 310 23.14 -0.47 20.38
CA ARG A 310 22.82 -1.26 19.18
C ARG A 310 23.31 -2.70 19.32
N ASP A 311 24.56 -2.89 19.72
CA ASP A 311 25.15 -4.21 19.92
C ASP A 311 24.41 -4.97 21.04
N GLY A 312 23.97 -4.26 22.08
CA GLY A 312 23.12 -4.81 23.14
C GLY A 312 21.77 -5.30 22.64
N ILE A 313 21.06 -4.50 21.85
CA ILE A 313 19.75 -4.85 21.26
C ILE A 313 19.89 -6.10 20.37
N ILE A 314 20.86 -6.09 19.44
CA ILE A 314 21.13 -7.23 18.56
C ILE A 314 21.42 -8.49 19.38
N LYS A 315 22.26 -8.36 20.42
CA LYS A 315 22.62 -9.49 21.29
C LYS A 315 21.40 -10.07 22.01
N PHE A 316 20.47 -9.25 22.49
CA PHE A 316 19.22 -9.75 23.08
C PHE A 316 18.36 -10.49 22.05
N GLN A 317 18.17 -9.90 20.86
CA GLN A 317 17.34 -10.49 19.80
C GLN A 317 17.89 -11.81 19.26
N GLU A 318 19.20 -11.88 18.95
CA GLU A 318 19.87 -13.11 18.50
C GLU A 318 19.77 -14.27 19.51
N ASN A 319 19.57 -13.94 20.80
CA ASN A 319 19.45 -14.91 21.89
C ASN A 319 18.00 -15.18 22.32
N GLY A 320 17.01 -14.72 21.54
CA GLY A 320 15.60 -15.09 21.66
C GLY A 320 14.75 -14.16 22.53
N TYR A 321 15.24 -12.99 22.92
CA TYR A 321 14.43 -11.97 23.61
C TYR A 321 13.75 -11.04 22.61
N GLN A 322 12.60 -10.49 22.99
CA GLN A 322 11.96 -9.40 22.23
C GLN A 322 12.42 -8.06 22.79
N VAL A 323 12.73 -7.13 21.90
CA VAL A 323 13.10 -5.76 22.26
C VAL A 323 12.08 -4.79 21.70
N TRP A 324 11.50 -4.00 22.58
CA TRP A 324 10.39 -3.09 22.35
C TRP A 324 10.90 -1.65 22.45
N MET A 325 10.47 -0.80 21.53
CA MET A 325 10.73 0.63 21.60
C MET A 325 9.62 1.31 22.39
N ASP A 326 9.99 1.99 23.47
CA ASP A 326 9.08 2.71 24.36
C ASP A 326 9.06 4.22 24.09
N ASP A 327 7.97 4.89 24.51
CA ASP A 327 7.77 6.35 24.40
C ASP A 327 7.94 6.91 22.97
N PHE A 328 7.61 6.12 21.94
CA PHE A 328 7.74 6.58 20.55
C PHE A 328 6.87 7.81 20.30
N GLY A 329 7.46 8.85 19.70
CA GLY A 329 6.81 10.11 19.35
C GLY A 329 7.00 11.23 20.38
N SER A 330 7.74 10.95 21.46
CA SER A 330 8.10 11.94 22.48
C SER A 330 9.39 12.71 22.16
N GLY A 331 10.24 12.16 21.27
CA GLY A 331 11.53 12.75 20.86
C GLY A 331 11.52 13.43 19.48
N TYR A 332 12.61 14.14 19.17
CA TYR A 332 12.74 14.94 17.93
C TYR A 332 13.17 14.14 16.67
N SER A 333 13.62 12.87 16.81
CA SER A 333 14.28 12.10 15.73
C SER A 333 13.78 10.64 15.60
N SER A 334 12.53 10.34 15.97
CA SER A 334 11.98 8.98 16.08
C SER A 334 12.10 8.13 14.80
N PHE A 335 12.05 8.75 13.62
CA PHE A 335 12.13 8.03 12.34
C PHE A 335 13.56 7.59 11.96
N ASN A 336 14.60 8.31 12.42
CA ASN A 336 15.98 7.89 12.16
C ASN A 336 16.31 6.62 12.94
N VAL A 337 15.79 6.51 14.17
CA VAL A 337 15.97 5.34 15.01
C VAL A 337 15.34 4.10 14.38
N LEU A 338 14.11 4.21 13.85
CA LEU A 338 13.46 3.10 13.14
C LEU A 338 14.20 2.67 11.85
N LYS A 339 15.12 3.50 11.33
CA LYS A 339 15.94 3.17 10.17
C LYS A 339 17.16 2.33 10.53
N ASP A 340 17.75 2.59 11.70
CA ASP A 340 19.06 2.08 12.09
C ASP A 340 18.98 0.91 13.09
N TYR A 341 17.80 0.68 13.67
CA TYR A 341 17.52 -0.35 14.67
C TYR A 341 16.29 -1.18 14.29
N ASP A 342 16.36 -2.49 14.53
CA ASP A 342 15.26 -3.43 14.34
C ASP A 342 14.55 -3.68 15.69
N PHE A 343 13.27 -3.32 15.81
CA PHE A 343 12.47 -3.54 17.01
C PHE A 343 11.31 -4.51 16.74
N ASP A 344 10.96 -5.32 17.74
CA ASP A 344 9.85 -6.29 17.65
C ASP A 344 8.47 -5.64 17.83
N VAL A 345 8.42 -4.58 18.62
CA VAL A 345 7.21 -3.84 19.01
C VAL A 345 7.53 -2.36 19.17
N LEU A 346 6.60 -1.51 18.71
CA LEU A 346 6.59 -0.07 18.88
C LEU A 346 5.47 0.34 19.85
N LYS A 347 5.82 0.94 20.99
CA LYS A 347 4.85 1.49 21.95
C LYS A 347 4.65 2.98 21.70
N LEU A 348 3.40 3.37 21.45
CA LEU A 348 3.00 4.75 21.17
C LEU A 348 2.69 5.49 22.48
N ASP A 349 3.36 6.62 22.69
CA ASP A 349 3.22 7.46 23.89
C ASP A 349 1.76 7.91 24.09
N MET A 350 1.31 7.90 25.35
CA MET A 350 -0.03 8.34 25.78
C MET A 350 -0.44 9.75 25.29
N LYS A 351 0.52 10.64 25.04
CA LYS A 351 0.31 12.01 24.52
C LYS A 351 -0.43 12.04 23.19
N PHE A 352 -0.32 10.99 22.38
CA PHE A 352 -1.10 10.89 21.14
C PHE A 352 -2.60 10.78 21.37
N LEU A 353 -3.03 10.26 22.53
CA LEU A 353 -4.44 10.11 22.89
C LEU A 353 -5.00 11.30 23.70
N VAL A 354 -4.16 12.31 24.00
CA VAL A 354 -4.61 13.54 24.68
C VAL A 354 -5.47 14.36 23.71
N ASP A 355 -6.59 14.88 24.20
CA ASP A 355 -7.60 15.63 23.41
C ASP A 355 -8.16 14.87 22.19
N PHE A 356 -8.15 13.53 22.24
CA PHE A 356 -8.59 12.63 21.17
C PHE A 356 -9.92 13.04 20.51
N GLU A 357 -10.95 13.40 21.30
CA GLU A 357 -12.27 13.77 20.78
C GLU A 357 -12.30 15.12 20.03
N LYS A 358 -11.32 16.00 20.25
CA LYS A 358 -11.31 17.37 19.72
C LYS A 358 -10.31 17.58 18.58
N ASN A 359 -9.39 16.65 18.38
CA ASN A 359 -8.23 16.82 17.51
C ASN A 359 -8.20 15.79 16.38
N GLU A 360 -8.81 16.13 15.24
CA GLU A 360 -8.80 15.25 14.04
C GLU A 360 -7.39 14.92 13.55
N ASN A 361 -6.40 15.80 13.78
CA ASN A 361 -5.01 15.54 13.40
C ASN A 361 -4.41 14.39 14.20
N ALA A 362 -4.79 14.22 15.48
CA ALA A 362 -4.33 13.11 16.31
C ALA A 362 -4.74 11.76 15.69
N HIS A 363 -5.98 11.65 15.19
CA HIS A 363 -6.46 10.45 14.49
C HIS A 363 -5.62 10.12 13.26
N ILE A 364 -5.32 11.12 12.44
CA ILE A 364 -4.54 10.94 11.20
C ILE A 364 -3.11 10.51 11.51
N ILE A 365 -2.48 11.12 12.53
CA ILE A 365 -1.11 10.82 12.93
C ILE A 365 -1.01 9.39 13.45
N ILE A 366 -1.86 8.99 14.40
CA ILE A 366 -1.85 7.63 14.95
C ILE A 366 -2.09 6.59 13.84
N ALA A 367 -3.07 6.82 12.96
CA ALA A 367 -3.34 5.93 11.83
C ALA A 367 -2.13 5.80 10.87
N SER A 368 -1.41 6.90 10.65
CA SER A 368 -0.22 6.92 9.80
C SER A 368 0.95 6.17 10.44
N ILE A 369 1.16 6.33 11.75
CA ILE A 369 2.22 5.63 12.48
C ILE A 369 1.94 4.12 12.52
N VAL A 370 0.71 3.71 12.85
CA VAL A 370 0.32 2.29 12.84
C VAL A 370 0.49 1.68 11.45
N SER A 371 0.09 2.38 10.39
CA SER A 371 0.30 1.89 9.02
C SER A 371 1.78 1.77 8.65
N MET A 372 2.62 2.72 9.08
CA MET A 372 4.06 2.64 8.87
C MET A 372 4.67 1.45 9.59
N ALA A 373 4.39 1.28 10.89
CA ALA A 373 4.93 0.18 11.70
C ALA A 373 4.61 -1.18 11.06
N LYS A 374 3.36 -1.37 10.61
CA LYS A 374 2.98 -2.60 9.88
C LYS A 374 3.75 -2.81 8.58
N LYS A 375 4.03 -1.75 7.81
CA LYS A 375 4.85 -1.85 6.58
C LYS A 375 6.31 -2.22 6.86
N LEU A 376 6.81 -1.88 8.04
CA LEU A 376 8.13 -2.29 8.52
C LEU A 376 8.11 -3.69 9.17
N GLY A 377 6.95 -4.32 9.30
CA GLY A 377 6.80 -5.61 9.97
C GLY A 377 6.85 -5.52 11.51
N ILE A 378 6.76 -4.31 12.07
CA ILE A 378 6.83 -4.02 13.51
C ILE A 378 5.40 -4.00 14.08
N ARG A 379 5.18 -4.68 15.22
CA ARG A 379 3.89 -4.66 15.92
C ARG A 379 3.72 -3.38 16.73
N THR A 380 2.49 -3.04 17.07
CA THR A 380 2.16 -1.77 17.75
C THR A 380 1.40 -1.98 19.06
N VAL A 381 1.83 -1.29 20.11
CA VAL A 381 1.08 -1.12 21.35
C VAL A 381 0.75 0.37 21.48
N THR A 382 -0.49 0.74 21.81
CA THR A 382 -0.80 2.12 22.19
C THR A 382 -1.00 2.23 23.68
N GLU A 383 -0.27 3.16 24.31
CA GLU A 383 -0.40 3.46 25.72
C GLU A 383 -1.46 4.52 26.02
N GLY A 384 -1.87 4.63 27.28
CA GLY A 384 -2.78 5.67 27.72
C GLY A 384 -4.23 5.49 27.22
N VAL A 385 -4.65 4.27 26.88
CA VAL A 385 -6.05 4.01 26.51
C VAL A 385 -6.95 4.14 27.74
N GLU A 386 -7.81 5.16 27.76
CA GLU A 386 -8.68 5.47 28.89
C GLU A 386 -10.16 5.21 28.62
N THR A 387 -10.59 5.30 27.35
CA THR A 387 -11.99 5.21 26.94
C THR A 387 -12.25 4.05 25.98
N LYS A 388 -13.52 3.64 25.88
CA LYS A 388 -13.93 2.61 24.91
C LYS A 388 -13.81 3.12 23.49
N GLU A 389 -14.08 4.40 23.29
CA GLU A 389 -14.04 5.11 22.01
C GLU A 389 -12.62 5.10 21.43
N GLN A 390 -11.61 5.43 22.25
CA GLN A 390 -10.20 5.30 21.87
C GLN A 390 -9.86 3.85 21.50
N TRP A 391 -10.31 2.87 22.28
CA TRP A 391 -10.03 1.46 21.99
C TRP A 391 -10.64 0.97 20.67
N GLU A 392 -11.90 1.29 20.41
CA GLU A 392 -12.57 0.94 19.14
C GLU A 392 -11.89 1.62 17.94
N PHE A 393 -11.45 2.87 18.10
CA PHE A 393 -10.68 3.55 17.06
C PHE A 393 -9.35 2.83 16.78
N LEU A 394 -8.57 2.51 17.81
CA LEU A 394 -7.29 1.80 17.68
C LEU A 394 -7.45 0.45 16.96
N LYS A 395 -8.48 -0.32 17.34
CA LYS A 395 -8.86 -1.56 16.64
C LYS A 395 -9.18 -1.32 15.16
N SER A 396 -9.92 -0.24 14.87
CA SER A 396 -10.33 0.13 13.51
C SER A 396 -9.17 0.55 12.61
N ILE A 397 -8.12 1.18 13.16
CA ILE A 397 -6.93 1.58 12.40
C ILE A 397 -5.92 0.45 12.22
N GLY A 398 -6.07 -0.61 13.00
CA GLY A 398 -5.22 -1.79 12.91
C GLY A 398 -4.14 -1.86 13.99
N CYS A 399 -4.23 -1.08 15.07
CA CYS A 399 -3.31 -1.25 16.19
C CYS A 399 -3.46 -2.67 16.77
N ASP A 400 -2.33 -3.27 17.15
CA ASP A 400 -2.26 -4.69 17.51
C ASP A 400 -2.57 -4.92 18.99
N MET A 401 -2.10 -4.02 19.85
CA MET A 401 -2.22 -4.10 21.30
C MET A 401 -2.56 -2.75 21.92
N GLY A 402 -3.21 -2.77 23.08
CA GLY A 402 -3.55 -1.58 23.85
C GLY A 402 -3.20 -1.73 25.32
N GLN A 403 -2.79 -0.63 25.94
CA GLN A 403 -2.51 -0.52 27.36
C GLN A 403 -3.06 0.79 27.91
N GLY A 404 -3.62 0.76 29.12
CA GLY A 404 -4.13 1.96 29.78
C GLY A 404 -5.21 1.69 30.83
N TYR A 405 -5.71 2.77 31.42
CA TYR A 405 -6.66 2.71 32.53
C TYR A 405 -8.04 2.16 32.16
N PHE A 406 -8.40 2.18 30.88
CA PHE A 406 -9.59 1.49 30.38
C PHE A 406 -9.58 -0.01 30.76
N PHE A 407 -8.41 -0.65 30.61
CA PHE A 407 -8.22 -2.06 30.93
C PHE A 407 -7.97 -2.26 32.42
N ASN A 408 -6.92 -1.66 32.98
CA ASN A 408 -6.65 -1.66 34.41
C ASN A 408 -5.59 -0.61 34.78
N ARG A 409 -5.63 -0.12 36.02
CA ARG A 409 -4.51 0.64 36.60
C ARG A 409 -3.39 -0.33 37.00
N PRO A 410 -2.13 0.13 37.05
CA PRO A 410 -1.02 -0.67 37.56
C PRO A 410 -1.29 -1.15 38.99
N ALA A 411 -1.29 -2.46 39.21
CA ALA A 411 -1.62 -3.06 40.50
C ALA A 411 -0.82 -4.35 40.73
N PRO A 412 -0.77 -4.88 41.96
CA PRO A 412 -0.19 -6.19 42.22
C PRO A 412 -0.85 -7.30 41.38
N LEU A 413 -0.07 -8.31 40.99
CA LEU A 413 -0.46 -9.36 40.04
C LEU A 413 -1.80 -10.03 40.39
N GLU A 414 -2.03 -10.38 41.65
CA GLU A 414 -3.29 -11.00 42.10
C GLU A 414 -4.52 -10.12 41.85
N GLN A 415 -4.37 -8.80 41.98
CA GLN A 415 -5.46 -7.85 41.76
C GLN A 415 -5.76 -7.68 40.27
N ILE A 416 -4.72 -7.74 39.43
CA ILE A 416 -4.88 -7.74 37.98
C ILE A 416 -5.74 -8.92 37.55
N TRP A 417 -5.38 -10.15 37.94
CA TRP A 417 -6.15 -11.33 37.53
C TRP A 417 -7.59 -11.30 38.02
N LYS A 418 -7.83 -10.92 39.28
CA LYS A 418 -9.20 -10.75 39.82
C LYS A 418 -10.03 -9.76 39.00
N SER A 419 -9.43 -8.63 38.62
CA SER A 419 -10.08 -7.59 37.82
C SER A 419 -10.37 -8.05 36.38
N MET A 420 -9.41 -8.72 35.73
CA MET A 420 -9.55 -9.18 34.35
C MET A 420 -10.59 -10.29 34.22
N THR A 421 -10.61 -11.24 35.17
CA THR A 421 -11.67 -12.25 35.26
C THR A 421 -13.04 -11.61 35.46
N ALA A 422 -13.17 -10.60 36.33
CA ALA A 422 -14.42 -9.88 36.54
C ALA A 422 -14.90 -9.13 35.28
N LYS A 423 -13.96 -8.61 34.48
CA LYS A 423 -14.23 -7.95 33.19
C LYS A 423 -14.45 -8.92 32.03
N ARG A 424 -14.50 -10.24 32.28
CA ARG A 424 -14.65 -11.31 31.28
C ARG A 424 -13.60 -11.27 30.16
N ARG A 425 -12.39 -10.81 30.47
CA ARG A 425 -11.24 -10.90 29.55
C ARG A 425 -10.44 -12.14 29.92
N GLY A 426 -10.18 -12.99 28.94
CA GLY A 426 -9.34 -14.16 29.11
C GLY A 426 -7.86 -13.76 29.10
N ASN A 427 -7.02 -14.77 29.27
CA ASN A 427 -5.59 -14.65 29.07
C ASN A 427 -5.24 -15.42 27.80
N GLU A 428 -4.32 -14.89 27.02
CA GLU A 428 -3.77 -15.58 25.87
C GLU A 428 -2.96 -16.80 26.32
N GLU A 429 -3.26 -17.96 25.75
CA GLU A 429 -2.48 -19.16 25.99
C GLU A 429 -1.11 -19.05 25.29
N LEU A 430 -0.05 -19.51 25.95
CA LEU A 430 1.32 -19.46 25.43
C LEU A 430 1.47 -20.05 24.02
N THR A 431 0.76 -21.13 23.71
CA THR A 431 0.83 -21.81 22.40
C THR A 431 0.24 -20.97 21.26
N ASN A 432 -0.77 -20.16 21.55
CA ASN A 432 -1.45 -19.33 20.56
C ASN A 432 -0.71 -18.03 20.25
N ARG A 433 0.40 -17.76 20.94
CA ARG A 433 1.05 -16.45 20.90
C ARG A 433 1.77 -16.18 19.59
N SER A 434 2.62 -17.10 19.13
CA SER A 434 3.31 -16.97 17.84
C SER A 434 2.30 -16.83 16.69
N TYR A 435 1.20 -17.56 16.81
CA TYR A 435 0.07 -17.52 15.89
C TYR A 435 -0.60 -16.14 15.82
N TYR A 436 -0.99 -15.55 16.96
CA TYR A 436 -1.58 -14.20 16.94
C TYR A 436 -0.57 -13.11 16.58
N ASP A 437 0.71 -13.28 16.93
CA ASP A 437 1.79 -12.37 16.57
C ASP A 437 2.03 -12.33 15.05
N ALA A 438 1.92 -13.47 14.37
CA ALA A 438 1.99 -13.56 12.91
C ALA A 438 0.81 -12.84 12.23
N ILE A 439 -0.39 -12.94 12.81
CA ILE A 439 -1.60 -12.26 12.32
C ILE A 439 -1.46 -10.72 12.41
N ASP A 440 -0.95 -10.22 13.54
CA ASP A 440 -0.84 -8.77 13.79
C ASP A 440 0.16 -8.06 12.87
N ARG A 441 1.18 -8.78 12.36
CA ARG A 441 2.15 -8.25 11.38
C ARG A 441 1.52 -7.96 10.00
N ILE A 442 0.31 -8.43 9.71
CA ILE A 442 -0.33 -8.26 8.40
C ILE A 442 -0.94 -6.85 8.26
N ASP A 443 -0.47 -6.10 7.27
CA ASP A 443 -1.07 -4.81 6.89
C ASP A 443 -2.33 -5.00 6.03
N LEU A 444 -3.49 -5.01 6.69
CA LEU A 444 -4.79 -5.08 6.02
C LEU A 444 -5.21 -3.76 5.32
N LYS A 445 -4.48 -2.65 5.51
CA LYS A 445 -4.81 -1.33 4.95
C LYS A 445 -3.83 -0.81 3.90
N GLY A 446 -2.60 -1.33 3.84
CA GLY A 446 -1.52 -0.90 2.93
C GLY A 446 -1.48 -1.60 1.57
N SER A 447 -0.26 -1.81 1.05
CA SER A 447 0.02 -2.44 -0.26
C SER A 447 -0.49 -3.89 -0.29
N ASN A 448 -1.04 -4.36 -1.43
CA ASN A 448 -1.67 -5.68 -1.51
C ASN A 448 -0.74 -6.82 -0.99
N PRO A 449 -1.08 -7.49 0.14
CA PRO A 449 -0.29 -8.58 0.71
C PRO A 449 -0.20 -9.82 -0.21
N PHE A 450 -0.98 -9.88 -1.29
CA PHE A 450 -0.95 -10.92 -2.33
C PHE A 450 -0.03 -10.60 -3.53
N SER A 451 0.79 -9.52 -3.53
CA SER A 451 1.67 -9.22 -4.69
C SER A 451 2.90 -8.37 -4.41
N TYR A 452 4.08 -8.77 -4.92
CA TYR A 452 5.25 -7.89 -5.11
C TYR A 452 5.09 -6.94 -6.33
N GLU A 453 4.12 -7.19 -7.21
CA GLU A 453 3.90 -6.40 -8.43
C GLU A 453 2.40 -6.17 -8.76
N ARG A 454 1.61 -5.55 -7.87
CA ARG A 454 0.34 -4.90 -8.27
C ARG A 454 0.17 -3.56 -7.56
N ARG A 455 0.95 -2.55 -7.97
CA ARG A 455 0.67 -1.15 -7.65
C ARG A 455 -0.23 -0.55 -8.72
N LYS A 456 -1.53 -0.42 -8.44
CA LYS A 456 -2.42 0.69 -8.85
C LYS A 456 -3.88 0.31 -8.58
N GLN A 457 -4.31 0.49 -7.33
CA GLN A 457 -5.68 0.84 -6.94
C GLN A 457 -5.70 1.05 -5.42
N LEU A 458 -5.37 2.26 -4.98
CA LEU A 458 -5.50 2.67 -3.58
C LEU A 458 -6.35 3.93 -3.56
N ASP A 459 -7.66 3.72 -3.53
CA ASP A 459 -8.63 4.75 -3.10
C ASP A 459 -9.90 4.15 -2.46
N GLN A 460 -10.02 2.81 -2.32
CA GLN A 460 -11.19 2.18 -1.66
C GLN A 460 -10.85 1.12 -0.59
N GLY A 461 -9.57 0.93 -0.24
CA GLY A 461 -9.12 -0.13 0.68
C GLY A 461 -9.18 -1.53 0.04
N LEU A 462 -8.21 -2.39 0.37
CA LEU A 462 -8.17 -3.76 -0.16
C LEU A 462 -9.30 -4.61 0.44
N PRO A 463 -10.02 -5.44 -0.34
CA PRO A 463 -11.10 -6.30 0.14
C PRO A 463 -10.55 -7.57 0.82
N LEU A 464 -9.93 -7.38 1.98
CA LEU A 464 -9.26 -8.43 2.75
C LEU A 464 -10.02 -8.84 4.00
N ALA A 465 -9.88 -10.10 4.39
CA ALA A 465 -10.31 -10.60 5.68
C ALA A 465 -9.33 -11.64 6.21
N ILE A 466 -9.31 -11.82 7.54
CA ILE A 466 -8.57 -12.89 8.21
C ILE A 466 -9.61 -13.85 8.76
N ALA A 467 -9.60 -15.09 8.29
CA ALA A 467 -10.42 -16.16 8.84
C ALA A 467 -9.57 -17.13 9.62
N GLU A 468 -10.16 -17.69 10.66
CA GLU A 468 -9.60 -18.75 11.47
C GLU A 468 -10.53 -19.97 11.46
N LEU A 469 -9.94 -21.14 11.22
CA LEU A 469 -10.57 -22.43 11.45
C LEU A 469 -10.19 -22.91 12.86
N ARG A 470 -11.13 -22.85 13.81
CA ARG A 470 -10.92 -23.30 15.20
C ARG A 470 -11.84 -24.47 15.52
N ASN A 471 -11.28 -25.60 15.96
CA ASN A 471 -12.04 -26.82 16.27
C ASN A 471 -13.04 -27.26 15.17
N GLY A 472 -12.66 -27.10 13.89
CA GLY A 472 -13.51 -27.46 12.75
C GLY A 472 -14.61 -26.44 12.40
N SER A 473 -14.63 -25.27 13.03
CA SER A 473 -15.53 -24.15 12.67
C SER A 473 -14.77 -22.89 12.30
N TYR A 474 -15.19 -22.24 11.21
CA TYR A 474 -14.66 -20.97 10.71
C TYR A 474 -15.21 -19.75 11.46
N ARG A 475 -14.35 -18.79 11.75
CA ARG A 475 -14.71 -17.44 12.21
C ARG A 475 -13.83 -16.39 11.54
N PHE A 476 -14.35 -15.21 11.27
CA PHE A 476 -13.55 -14.09 10.78
C PHE A 476 -13.04 -13.27 11.96
N LEU A 477 -11.72 -13.26 12.15
CA LEU A 477 -11.06 -12.46 13.18
C LEU A 477 -11.06 -10.97 12.81
N LYS A 478 -10.93 -10.66 11.51
CA LYS A 478 -10.95 -9.27 11.02
C LYS A 478 -11.42 -9.22 9.57
N ALA A 479 -12.13 -8.16 9.20
CA ALA A 479 -12.53 -7.90 7.83
C ALA A 479 -12.40 -6.40 7.53
N THR A 480 -11.82 -6.05 6.38
CA THR A 480 -11.74 -4.64 5.97
C THR A 480 -13.12 -4.13 5.55
N PRO A 481 -13.38 -2.81 5.62
CA PRO A 481 -14.59 -2.21 5.07
C PRO A 481 -14.79 -2.54 3.58
N GLY A 482 -13.69 -2.66 2.82
CA GLY A 482 -13.69 -3.09 1.42
C GLY A 482 -14.25 -4.50 1.25
N PHE A 483 -13.83 -5.45 2.10
CA PHE A 483 -14.33 -6.83 2.09
C PHE A 483 -15.83 -6.86 2.39
N VAL A 484 -16.27 -6.18 3.45
CA VAL A 484 -17.69 -6.14 3.84
C VAL A 484 -18.57 -5.53 2.75
N LYS A 485 -18.10 -4.46 2.10
CA LYS A 485 -18.81 -3.84 0.97
C LYS A 485 -18.90 -4.82 -0.21
N LEU A 486 -17.82 -5.54 -0.50
CA LEU A 486 -17.76 -6.45 -1.64
C LEU A 486 -18.64 -7.68 -1.45
N ILE A 487 -18.63 -8.34 -0.29
CA ILE A 487 -19.49 -9.52 -0.07
C ILE A 487 -20.98 -9.16 -0.16
N ARG A 488 -21.38 -7.93 0.20
CA ARG A 488 -22.74 -7.41 -0.01
C ARG A 488 -23.11 -7.33 -1.48
N THR A 489 -22.16 -6.99 -2.35
CA THR A 489 -22.39 -6.98 -3.80
C THR A 489 -22.61 -8.37 -4.38
N LEU A 490 -22.11 -9.40 -3.70
CA LEU A 490 -22.32 -10.80 -4.04
C LEU A 490 -23.59 -11.38 -3.37
N GLY A 491 -24.35 -10.55 -2.65
CA GLY A 491 -25.60 -10.91 -1.99
C GLY A 491 -25.48 -11.47 -0.56
N VAL A 492 -24.30 -11.40 0.05
CA VAL A 492 -24.07 -11.75 1.47
C VAL A 492 -24.18 -10.49 2.33
N LYS A 493 -25.16 -10.42 3.23
CA LYS A 493 -25.54 -9.19 3.93
C LYS A 493 -24.52 -8.79 4.99
N SER A 494 -23.84 -9.77 5.60
CA SER A 494 -22.91 -9.54 6.71
C SER A 494 -21.77 -10.57 6.75
N VAL A 495 -20.69 -10.24 7.47
CA VAL A 495 -19.59 -11.18 7.74
C VAL A 495 -20.10 -12.43 8.48
N LYS A 496 -21.08 -12.27 9.37
CA LYS A 496 -21.68 -13.40 10.10
C LYS A 496 -22.42 -14.38 9.18
N GLU A 497 -23.16 -13.87 8.19
CA GLU A 497 -23.76 -14.72 7.15
C GLU A 497 -22.70 -15.40 6.28
N CYS A 498 -21.55 -14.74 6.06
CA CYS A 498 -20.38 -15.35 5.42
C CYS A 498 -19.79 -16.49 6.27
N GLU A 499 -19.70 -16.34 7.60
CA GLU A 499 -19.30 -17.40 8.53
C GLU A 499 -20.28 -18.58 8.48
N GLU A 500 -21.58 -18.31 8.47
CA GLU A 500 -22.61 -19.35 8.36
C GLU A 500 -22.45 -20.14 7.05
N LEU A 501 -22.19 -19.45 5.92
CA LEU A 501 -21.90 -20.11 4.64
C LEU A 501 -20.62 -20.94 4.64
N PHE A 502 -19.57 -20.46 5.33
CA PHE A 502 -18.31 -21.18 5.46
C PHE A 502 -18.45 -22.37 6.41
N ASN A 503 -19.37 -22.36 7.37
CA ASN A 503 -19.58 -23.44 8.33
C ASN A 503 -20.68 -24.43 7.95
N ASP A 504 -21.51 -24.12 6.96
CA ASP A 504 -22.54 -25.03 6.48
C ASP A 504 -21.89 -26.23 5.78
N THR A 505 -21.77 -27.34 6.50
CA THR A 505 -21.20 -28.60 5.99
C THR A 505 -21.98 -29.18 4.80
N ASN A 506 -23.24 -28.77 4.62
CA ASN A 506 -24.06 -29.16 3.47
C ASN A 506 -23.90 -28.22 2.27
N SER A 507 -23.27 -27.05 2.46
CA SER A 507 -22.97 -26.09 1.41
C SER A 507 -21.74 -26.50 0.59
N ASN A 508 -21.86 -26.41 -0.74
CA ASN A 508 -20.71 -26.61 -1.64
C ASN A 508 -19.62 -25.54 -1.47
N ILE A 509 -19.97 -24.37 -0.94
CA ILE A 509 -19.02 -23.29 -0.64
C ILE A 509 -18.05 -23.74 0.47
N ASN A 510 -18.54 -24.35 1.55
CA ASN A 510 -17.70 -24.93 2.61
C ASN A 510 -16.69 -25.94 2.02
N LYS A 511 -17.15 -26.87 1.17
CA LYS A 511 -16.26 -27.89 0.57
C LYS A 511 -15.19 -27.31 -0.36
N GLN A 512 -15.54 -26.30 -1.16
CA GLN A 512 -14.59 -25.62 -2.04
C GLN A 512 -13.55 -24.83 -1.23
N ILE A 513 -14.00 -24.13 -0.18
CA ILE A 513 -13.13 -23.36 0.70
C ILE A 513 -12.21 -24.27 1.50
N ASN A 514 -12.71 -25.37 2.07
CA ASN A 514 -11.87 -26.35 2.78
C ASN A 514 -10.71 -26.84 1.91
N ARG A 515 -10.99 -27.21 0.65
CA ARG A 515 -9.94 -27.66 -0.28
C ARG A 515 -8.95 -26.55 -0.65
N LEU A 516 -9.45 -25.32 -0.79
CA LEU A 516 -8.61 -24.17 -1.08
C LEU A 516 -7.64 -23.87 0.07
N LEU A 517 -8.15 -23.94 1.29
CA LEU A 517 -7.41 -23.76 2.53
C LEU A 517 -6.39 -24.89 2.72
N GLU A 518 -6.80 -26.15 2.55
CA GLU A 518 -5.93 -27.32 2.60
C GLU A 518 -4.77 -27.21 1.60
N ASN A 519 -5.05 -26.80 0.36
CA ASN A 519 -4.00 -26.60 -0.64
C ASN A 519 -3.01 -25.51 -0.19
N SER A 520 -3.49 -24.36 0.29
CA SER A 520 -2.62 -23.27 0.74
C SER A 520 -1.79 -23.65 1.98
N THR A 521 -2.35 -24.43 2.91
CA THR A 521 -1.61 -24.96 4.07
C THR A 521 -0.53 -25.95 3.63
N GLN A 522 -0.78 -26.79 2.62
CA GLN A 522 0.20 -27.77 2.13
C GLN A 522 1.32 -27.15 1.30
N THR A 523 1.00 -26.18 0.44
CA THR A 523 1.98 -25.57 -0.47
C THR A 523 2.70 -24.38 0.13
N GLY A 524 2.11 -23.70 1.13
CA GLY A 524 2.57 -22.41 1.64
C GLY A 524 2.39 -21.25 0.64
N GLU A 525 1.81 -21.52 -0.54
CA GLU A 525 1.58 -20.56 -1.60
C GLU A 525 0.13 -20.04 -1.60
N VAL A 526 -0.08 -18.93 -2.29
CA VAL A 526 -1.43 -18.39 -2.53
C VAL A 526 -2.21 -19.39 -3.38
N SER A 527 -3.38 -19.80 -2.88
CA SER A 527 -4.31 -20.64 -3.62
C SER A 527 -5.55 -19.82 -3.99
N GLU A 528 -6.02 -19.95 -5.22
CA GLU A 528 -7.16 -19.16 -5.73
C GLU A 528 -8.25 -20.05 -6.32
N ILE A 529 -9.51 -19.63 -6.19
CA ILE A 529 -10.64 -20.27 -6.86
C ILE A 529 -11.64 -19.24 -7.36
N ASP A 530 -12.19 -19.53 -8.54
CA ASP A 530 -13.29 -18.77 -9.13
C ASP A 530 -14.64 -19.43 -8.81
N PHE A 531 -15.65 -18.62 -8.48
CA PHE A 531 -16.99 -19.07 -8.19
C PHE A 531 -18.03 -18.03 -8.61
N VAL A 532 -19.28 -18.48 -8.80
CA VAL A 532 -20.41 -17.60 -9.14
C VAL A 532 -21.36 -17.57 -7.96
N MET A 533 -21.67 -16.37 -7.44
CA MET A 533 -22.60 -16.17 -6.34
C MET A 533 -23.64 -15.10 -6.69
N ASN A 534 -24.92 -15.47 -6.64
CA ASN A 534 -26.05 -14.61 -7.01
C ASN A 534 -25.89 -13.92 -8.38
N GLY A 535 -25.38 -14.65 -9.38
CA GLY A 535 -25.15 -14.15 -10.74
C GLY A 535 -23.92 -13.25 -10.92
N ASN A 536 -23.09 -13.08 -9.89
CA ASN A 536 -21.82 -12.36 -9.96
C ASN A 536 -20.65 -13.35 -9.93
N TYR A 537 -19.68 -13.17 -10.83
CA TYR A 537 -18.42 -13.92 -10.85
C TYR A 537 -17.48 -13.30 -9.82
N ALA A 538 -16.98 -14.13 -8.91
CA ALA A 538 -16.06 -13.74 -7.87
C ALA A 538 -14.88 -14.69 -7.83
N ASN A 539 -13.74 -14.16 -7.42
CA ASN A 539 -12.55 -14.93 -7.13
C ASN A 539 -12.26 -14.80 -5.63
N ILE A 540 -11.90 -15.91 -4.99
CA ILE A 540 -11.35 -15.92 -3.63
C ILE A 540 -9.89 -16.37 -3.75
N SER A 541 -8.98 -15.54 -3.27
CA SER A 541 -7.58 -15.90 -3.04
C SER A 541 -7.38 -16.13 -1.55
N VAL A 542 -6.64 -17.17 -1.20
CA VAL A 542 -6.30 -17.50 0.17
C VAL A 542 -4.80 -17.74 0.31
N ARG A 543 -4.24 -17.20 1.40
CA ARG A 543 -2.88 -17.47 1.83
C ARG A 543 -2.89 -17.96 3.28
N TYR A 544 -2.23 -19.09 3.53
CA TYR A 544 -1.92 -19.55 4.88
C TYR A 544 -1.10 -18.49 5.64
N ILE A 545 -1.44 -18.27 6.92
CA ILE A 545 -0.69 -17.36 7.81
C ILE A 545 0.13 -18.20 8.79
N ASP A 546 -0.55 -18.91 9.69
CA ASP A 546 0.06 -19.75 10.72
C ASP A 546 -0.98 -20.72 11.31
N GLN A 547 -0.56 -21.66 12.17
CA GLN A 547 -1.42 -22.61 12.89
C GLN A 547 -0.94 -22.85 14.33
N ASP A 548 -1.89 -23.01 15.26
CA ASP A 548 -1.68 -23.60 16.60
C ASP A 548 -2.43 -24.94 16.70
N ALA A 549 -2.30 -25.65 17.83
CA ALA A 549 -2.82 -27.00 18.09
C ALA A 549 -4.31 -27.19 17.73
N ASN A 550 -5.13 -26.15 17.83
CA ASN A 550 -6.58 -26.21 17.60
C ASN A 550 -7.09 -25.21 16.56
N SER A 551 -6.21 -24.39 15.98
CA SER A 551 -6.57 -23.20 15.19
C SER A 551 -5.66 -23.03 13.96
N THR A 552 -6.22 -22.64 12.82
CA THR A 552 -5.45 -22.28 11.62
C THR A 552 -5.94 -20.96 11.04
N ALA A 553 -5.03 -20.02 10.76
CA ALA A 553 -5.33 -18.69 10.26
C ALA A 553 -5.00 -18.56 8.78
N PHE A 554 -5.89 -17.84 8.09
CA PHE A 554 -5.83 -17.63 6.66
C PHE A 554 -6.13 -16.17 6.34
N LEU A 555 -5.36 -15.61 5.41
CA LEU A 555 -5.64 -14.33 4.78
C LEU A 555 -6.50 -14.58 3.54
N LEU A 556 -7.62 -13.88 3.42
CA LEU A 556 -8.55 -13.98 2.30
C LEU A 556 -8.61 -12.65 1.55
N GLU A 557 -8.53 -12.71 0.24
CA GLU A 557 -8.93 -11.64 -0.67
C GLU A 557 -10.14 -12.12 -1.47
N VAL A 558 -11.21 -11.32 -1.49
CA VAL A 558 -12.34 -11.56 -2.40
C VAL A 558 -12.26 -10.50 -3.49
N ALA A 559 -12.37 -10.91 -4.74
CA ALA A 559 -12.52 -10.02 -5.87
C ALA A 559 -13.87 -10.28 -6.54
N ASN A 560 -14.76 -9.28 -6.57
CA ASN A 560 -15.94 -9.34 -7.42
C ASN A 560 -15.51 -8.97 -8.84
N LEU A 561 -15.24 -10.00 -9.63
CA LEU A 561 -14.83 -9.87 -11.01
C LEU A 561 -15.95 -9.30 -11.90
N SER A 562 -17.21 -9.39 -11.48
CA SER A 562 -18.35 -8.72 -12.13
C SER A 562 -18.45 -7.20 -11.88
N GLN A 563 -17.78 -6.67 -10.86
CA GLN A 563 -17.80 -5.22 -10.54
C GLN A 563 -16.48 -4.49 -10.80
N ASN A 564 -15.41 -5.20 -11.14
CA ASN A 564 -14.12 -4.58 -11.38
C ASN A 564 -14.18 -3.72 -12.66
N ARG A 565 -14.29 -2.39 -12.51
CA ARG A 565 -14.38 -1.44 -13.64
C ARG A 565 -13.09 -1.39 -14.48
N SER A 566 -11.97 -1.96 -13.99
CA SER A 566 -10.75 -2.19 -14.80
C SER A 566 -10.95 -3.31 -15.85
N LEU A 567 -11.98 -4.14 -15.71
CA LEU A 567 -12.48 -5.07 -16.73
C LEU A 567 -13.59 -4.46 -17.60
N ALA A 568 -13.52 -3.17 -17.96
CA ALA A 568 -14.42 -2.59 -18.95
C ALA A 568 -14.35 -3.28 -20.35
N ARG A 569 -13.31 -4.10 -20.61
CA ARG A 569 -13.22 -5.00 -21.79
C ARG A 569 -14.00 -6.31 -21.63
N SER A 570 -14.43 -6.68 -20.42
CA SER A 570 -15.14 -7.94 -20.16
C SER A 570 -16.62 -7.87 -20.49
N LYS A 571 -17.31 -6.73 -20.43
CA LYS A 571 -18.79 -6.70 -20.63
C LYS A 571 -19.29 -7.42 -21.90
N LYS A 572 -18.53 -7.35 -22.99
CA LYS A 572 -18.89 -7.95 -24.29
C LYS A 572 -18.60 -9.47 -24.36
N ARG A 573 -17.47 -9.90 -23.79
CA ARG A 573 -17.11 -11.31 -23.60
C ARG A 573 -18.00 -11.97 -22.56
N GLU A 574 -18.39 -11.21 -21.54
CA GLU A 574 -19.25 -11.55 -20.44
C GLU A 574 -20.71 -11.60 -20.84
N GLU A 575 -21.22 -10.71 -21.71
CA GLU A 575 -22.55 -10.83 -22.32
C GLU A 575 -22.64 -12.06 -23.24
N ALA A 576 -21.61 -12.29 -24.08
CA ALA A 576 -21.54 -13.47 -24.94
C ALA A 576 -21.40 -14.76 -24.12
N MET A 577 -20.57 -14.79 -23.08
CA MET A 577 -20.42 -15.95 -22.18
C MET A 577 -21.66 -16.14 -21.31
N ARG A 578 -22.28 -15.09 -20.75
CA ARG A 578 -23.56 -15.19 -20.03
C ARG A 578 -24.64 -15.75 -20.93
N PHE A 579 -24.69 -15.34 -22.21
CA PHE A 579 -25.63 -15.90 -23.17
C PHE A 579 -25.32 -17.36 -23.48
N ILE A 580 -24.08 -17.70 -23.88
CA ILE A 580 -23.65 -19.08 -24.17
C ILE A 580 -23.94 -19.99 -22.98
N TYR A 581 -23.52 -19.61 -21.77
CA TYR A 581 -23.79 -20.35 -20.55
C TYR A 581 -25.29 -20.45 -20.25
N SER A 582 -26.08 -19.39 -20.45
CA SER A 582 -27.55 -19.45 -20.29
C SER A 582 -28.27 -20.38 -21.28
N LEU A 583 -27.60 -20.83 -22.36
CA LEU A 583 -28.17 -21.81 -23.29
C LEU A 583 -28.09 -23.25 -22.76
N PHE A 584 -27.22 -23.51 -21.78
CA PHE A 584 -27.00 -24.83 -21.19
C PHE A 584 -27.50 -24.86 -19.75
N ASP A 585 -28.05 -25.99 -19.32
CA ASP A 585 -28.28 -26.24 -17.90
C ASP A 585 -27.03 -26.77 -17.22
N ARG A 586 -26.19 -27.49 -17.99
CA ARG A 586 -24.99 -28.18 -17.50
C ARG A 586 -24.00 -28.43 -18.65
N VAL A 587 -22.71 -28.24 -18.39
CA VAL A 587 -21.59 -28.61 -19.28
C VAL A 587 -20.54 -29.36 -18.46
N GLU A 588 -20.11 -30.53 -18.94
CA GLU A 588 -19.20 -31.45 -18.27
C GLU A 588 -18.12 -31.95 -19.24
N LEU A 589 -16.91 -32.14 -18.74
CA LEU A 589 -15.79 -32.75 -19.42
C LEU A 589 -15.58 -34.17 -18.86
N ILE A 590 -15.56 -35.16 -19.73
CA ILE A 590 -15.42 -36.58 -19.39
C ILE A 590 -14.07 -37.05 -19.92
N ASN A 591 -13.18 -37.49 -19.03
CA ASN A 591 -11.92 -38.10 -19.39
C ASN A 591 -12.08 -39.62 -19.38
N LEU A 592 -12.12 -40.24 -20.57
CA LEU A 592 -12.23 -41.69 -20.71
C LEU A 592 -10.93 -42.43 -20.36
N SER A 593 -9.78 -41.76 -20.42
CA SER A 593 -8.50 -42.37 -20.06
C SER A 593 -8.36 -42.53 -18.54
N GLU A 594 -8.87 -41.56 -17.78
CA GLU A 594 -8.79 -41.55 -16.31
C GLU A 594 -10.09 -41.99 -15.63
N GLY A 595 -11.17 -42.17 -16.40
CA GLY A 595 -12.49 -42.53 -15.88
C GLY A 595 -13.12 -41.41 -15.05
N THR A 596 -12.77 -40.14 -15.30
CA THR A 596 -13.19 -39.00 -14.48
C THR A 596 -14.18 -38.09 -15.20
N VAL A 597 -15.05 -37.42 -14.43
CA VAL A 597 -15.94 -36.35 -14.91
C VAL A 597 -15.64 -35.06 -14.15
N GLU A 598 -15.48 -33.97 -14.90
CA GLU A 598 -15.28 -32.61 -14.41
C GLU A 598 -16.41 -31.71 -14.89
N ASN A 599 -17.02 -30.92 -14.00
CA ASN A 599 -18.12 -30.03 -14.36
C ASN A 599 -17.57 -28.66 -14.78
N LEU A 600 -17.75 -28.27 -16.04
CA LEU A 600 -17.27 -26.97 -16.53
C LEU A 600 -18.29 -25.84 -16.27
N TYR A 601 -19.58 -26.16 -16.17
CA TYR A 601 -20.64 -25.19 -15.93
C TYR A 601 -21.95 -25.84 -15.43
N ARG A 602 -22.67 -25.21 -14.50
CA ARG A 602 -24.01 -25.61 -14.03
C ARG A 602 -24.84 -24.37 -13.64
N ASN A 603 -26.08 -24.28 -14.13
CA ASN A 603 -26.92 -23.10 -13.95
C ASN A 603 -27.71 -23.07 -12.61
N ASN A 604 -27.60 -24.10 -11.74
CA ASN A 604 -28.47 -24.19 -10.55
C ASN A 604 -27.83 -24.69 -9.25
N MET A 605 -28.31 -24.11 -8.13
CA MET A 605 -27.89 -24.30 -6.73
C MET A 605 -28.37 -25.60 -6.04
N HIS A 606 -28.91 -26.59 -6.77
CA HIS A 606 -29.28 -27.88 -6.16
C HIS A 606 -28.19 -28.94 -6.30
N THR A 607 -27.63 -29.29 -5.13
CA THR A 607 -27.13 -30.60 -4.67
C THR A 607 -26.90 -31.65 -5.75
N SER A 608 -25.64 -31.80 -6.16
CA SER A 608 -24.97 -33.11 -6.19
C SER A 608 -23.47 -32.82 -6.22
N SER A 609 -22.75 -33.34 -5.23
CA SER A 609 -21.28 -33.33 -5.16
C SER A 609 -20.70 -33.77 -6.50
N ILE A 610 -19.71 -33.04 -7.03
CA ILE A 610 -18.51 -33.54 -7.72
C ILE A 610 -17.90 -32.32 -8.39
N LEU A 611 -16.78 -31.85 -7.84
CA LEU A 611 -15.79 -31.12 -8.63
C LEU A 611 -14.39 -31.42 -8.08
N ARG A 612 -13.95 -32.65 -8.35
CA ARG A 612 -12.60 -33.11 -8.73
C ARG A 612 -12.67 -34.64 -8.80
N GLY A 613 -12.59 -35.19 -10.01
CA GLY A 613 -12.35 -36.61 -10.28
C GLY A 613 -13.23 -37.59 -9.51
N GLY A 614 -14.50 -37.74 -9.90
CA GLY A 614 -15.30 -38.91 -9.53
C GLY A 614 -15.27 -39.94 -10.65
N ALA A 615 -15.30 -41.24 -10.31
CA ALA A 615 -15.47 -42.29 -11.31
C ALA A 615 -16.77 -42.07 -12.07
N ILE A 616 -16.75 -42.08 -13.42
CA ILE A 616 -17.91 -41.80 -14.29
C ILE A 616 -19.18 -42.49 -13.78
N LYS A 617 -19.06 -43.77 -13.40
CA LYS A 617 -20.17 -44.58 -12.89
C LYS A 617 -20.83 -44.03 -11.63
N GLU A 618 -20.05 -43.57 -10.66
CA GLU A 618 -20.55 -43.03 -9.39
C GLU A 618 -21.26 -41.69 -9.60
N VAL A 619 -20.70 -40.82 -10.46
CA VAL A 619 -21.30 -39.54 -10.86
C VAL A 619 -22.66 -39.74 -11.51
N VAL A 620 -22.72 -40.69 -12.44
CA VAL A 620 -23.94 -41.03 -13.20
C VAL A 620 -24.98 -41.64 -12.28
N ASP A 621 -24.61 -42.57 -11.38
CA ASP A 621 -25.55 -43.23 -10.50
C ASP A 621 -26.19 -42.27 -9.48
N ASN A 622 -25.39 -41.40 -8.87
CA ASN A 622 -25.91 -40.40 -7.94
C ASN A 622 -26.84 -39.40 -8.64
N TYR A 623 -26.44 -38.90 -9.81
CA TYR A 623 -27.26 -37.97 -10.57
C TYR A 623 -28.58 -38.62 -11.05
N ALA A 624 -28.55 -39.88 -11.44
CA ALA A 624 -29.73 -40.61 -11.89
C ALA A 624 -30.78 -40.75 -10.78
N GLN A 625 -30.35 -41.05 -9.54
CA GLN A 625 -31.26 -41.21 -8.40
C GLN A 625 -31.89 -39.90 -7.95
N GLU A 626 -31.10 -38.82 -7.95
CA GLU A 626 -31.53 -37.53 -7.41
C GLU A 626 -32.38 -36.73 -8.42
N ASN A 627 -32.00 -36.76 -9.70
CA ASN A 627 -32.43 -35.75 -10.68
C ASN A 627 -33.19 -36.30 -11.90
N ILE A 628 -33.08 -37.59 -12.22
CA ILE A 628 -33.74 -38.19 -13.40
C ILE A 628 -35.07 -38.84 -12.99
N HIS A 629 -36.07 -38.80 -13.87
CA HIS A 629 -37.35 -39.48 -13.64
C HIS A 629 -37.16 -41.00 -13.55
N PRO A 630 -37.83 -41.73 -12.63
CA PRO A 630 -37.61 -43.16 -12.40
C PRO A 630 -37.60 -44.02 -13.68
N ASP A 631 -38.55 -43.80 -14.59
CA ASP A 631 -38.64 -44.52 -15.87
C ASP A 631 -37.43 -44.29 -16.81
N ASP A 632 -36.76 -43.14 -16.69
CA ASP A 632 -35.69 -42.71 -17.59
C ASP A 632 -34.29 -43.07 -17.04
N ILE A 633 -34.19 -43.56 -15.80
CA ILE A 633 -32.92 -43.91 -15.12
C ILE A 633 -32.13 -44.97 -15.91
N ALA A 634 -32.80 -46.02 -16.38
CA ALA A 634 -32.14 -47.09 -17.15
C ALA A 634 -31.57 -46.56 -18.47
N LYS A 635 -32.29 -45.62 -19.10
CA LYS A 635 -31.90 -44.97 -20.36
C LYS A 635 -30.72 -44.03 -20.15
N PHE A 636 -30.74 -43.23 -19.09
CA PHE A 636 -29.64 -42.34 -18.70
C PHE A 636 -28.35 -43.09 -18.38
N ARG A 637 -28.42 -44.18 -17.60
CA ARG A 637 -27.26 -45.04 -17.31
C ARG A 637 -26.64 -45.63 -18.56
N LYS A 638 -27.49 -46.13 -19.47
CA LYS A 638 -27.02 -46.62 -20.77
C LYS A 638 -26.36 -45.49 -21.57
N PHE A 639 -26.92 -44.28 -21.58
CA PHE A 639 -26.35 -43.15 -22.32
C PHE A 639 -24.94 -42.79 -21.83
N TYR A 640 -24.71 -42.73 -20.51
CA TYR A 640 -23.41 -42.39 -19.92
C TYR A 640 -22.47 -43.57 -19.61
N ASP A 641 -22.73 -44.76 -20.16
CA ASP A 641 -21.85 -45.93 -19.99
C ASP A 641 -20.50 -45.75 -20.69
N GLU A 642 -19.44 -45.63 -19.88
CA GLU A 642 -18.04 -45.39 -20.28
C GLU A 642 -17.50 -46.42 -21.29
N ASN A 643 -17.97 -47.67 -21.22
CA ASN A 643 -17.43 -48.76 -22.06
C ASN A 643 -18.00 -48.74 -23.47
N THR A 644 -19.20 -48.18 -23.65
CA THR A 644 -19.94 -48.24 -24.92
C THR A 644 -20.13 -46.86 -25.56
N MET A 645 -19.75 -45.77 -24.88
CA MET A 645 -19.98 -44.39 -25.33
C MET A 645 -19.23 -44.07 -26.63
N GLU A 646 -17.94 -44.41 -26.70
CA GLU A 646 -17.11 -44.09 -27.87
C GLU A 646 -17.49 -44.91 -29.11
N GLU A 647 -17.84 -46.19 -28.92
CA GLU A 647 -18.32 -47.06 -29.99
C GLU A 647 -19.66 -46.55 -30.55
N ARG A 648 -20.54 -46.04 -29.71
CA ARG A 648 -21.82 -45.44 -30.14
C ARG A 648 -21.63 -44.12 -30.87
N ILE A 649 -20.69 -43.28 -30.44
CA ILE A 649 -20.31 -42.07 -31.19
C ILE A 649 -19.75 -42.44 -32.58
N LYS A 650 -18.97 -43.53 -32.68
CA LYS A 650 -18.43 -44.03 -33.96
C LYS A 650 -19.50 -44.69 -34.84
N ALA A 651 -20.52 -45.32 -34.26
CA ALA A 651 -21.57 -46.06 -34.97
C ALA A 651 -22.67 -45.17 -35.58
N GLU A 652 -22.80 -43.90 -35.18
CA GLU A 652 -23.80 -42.92 -35.65
C GLU A 652 -23.62 -42.43 -37.11
N GLY A 653 -22.73 -43.06 -37.90
CA GLY A 653 -22.73 -42.93 -39.36
C GLY A 653 -22.65 -41.49 -39.88
N GLY A 654 -21.69 -40.69 -39.39
CA GLY A 654 -21.37 -39.35 -39.89
C GLY A 654 -21.59 -38.20 -38.89
N LYS A 655 -22.39 -38.41 -37.84
CA LYS A 655 -22.53 -37.44 -36.73
C LYS A 655 -21.50 -37.78 -35.65
N LYS A 656 -20.48 -36.94 -35.46
CA LYS A 656 -19.45 -37.13 -34.42
C LYS A 656 -19.98 -36.79 -33.00
N TYR A 657 -21.20 -37.20 -32.66
CA TYR A 657 -21.82 -36.95 -31.35
C TYR A 657 -23.01 -37.89 -31.10
N ILE A 658 -23.40 -38.07 -29.84
CA ILE A 658 -24.63 -38.78 -29.45
C ILE A 658 -25.56 -37.85 -28.67
N THR A 659 -26.87 -38.03 -28.82
CA THR A 659 -27.88 -37.24 -28.09
C THR A 659 -29.00 -38.10 -27.51
N GLU A 660 -29.60 -37.65 -26.41
CA GLU A 660 -30.74 -38.33 -25.80
C GLU A 660 -31.70 -37.37 -25.08
N TYR A 661 -33.00 -37.68 -25.11
CA TYR A 661 -34.04 -36.91 -24.40
C TYR A 661 -34.44 -37.62 -23.10
N LEU A 662 -34.41 -36.88 -21.99
CA LEU A 662 -34.68 -37.39 -20.64
C LEU A 662 -35.49 -36.39 -19.81
N ARG A 663 -36.36 -36.90 -18.92
CA ARG A 663 -37.07 -36.07 -17.94
C ARG A 663 -36.18 -35.84 -16.72
N THR A 664 -35.89 -34.57 -16.44
CA THR A 664 -34.98 -34.14 -15.38
C THR A 664 -35.69 -33.13 -14.48
N LYS A 665 -35.45 -33.19 -13.16
CA LYS A 665 -36.02 -32.22 -12.21
C LYS A 665 -35.53 -30.79 -12.50
N ASP A 666 -36.44 -29.82 -12.38
CA ASP A 666 -36.18 -28.38 -12.41
C ASP A 666 -35.98 -27.81 -11.00
N GLU A 667 -35.76 -26.48 -10.92
CA GLU A 667 -35.56 -25.73 -9.65
C GLU A 667 -36.71 -25.86 -8.65
N ASN A 668 -37.91 -26.20 -9.12
CA ASN A 668 -39.10 -26.34 -8.28
C ASN A 668 -39.42 -27.82 -8.00
N GLY A 669 -38.53 -28.74 -8.40
CA GLY A 669 -38.70 -30.18 -8.23
C GLY A 669 -39.65 -30.84 -9.25
N HIS A 670 -40.09 -30.13 -10.29
CA HIS A 670 -40.92 -30.69 -11.35
C HIS A 670 -40.07 -31.32 -12.45
N TYR A 671 -40.57 -32.38 -13.10
CA TYR A 671 -39.86 -33.02 -14.21
C TYR A 671 -40.12 -32.30 -15.54
N CYS A 672 -39.07 -31.81 -16.19
CA CYS A 672 -39.10 -31.23 -17.53
C CYS A 672 -38.23 -32.04 -18.51
N TRP A 673 -38.52 -31.93 -19.81
CA TRP A 673 -37.73 -32.58 -20.84
C TRP A 673 -36.43 -31.82 -21.10
N LYS A 674 -35.30 -32.53 -21.04
CA LYS A 674 -33.98 -32.01 -21.36
C LYS A 674 -33.30 -32.85 -22.45
N LEU A 675 -32.53 -32.20 -23.30
CA LEU A 675 -31.68 -32.83 -24.31
C LEU A 675 -30.27 -32.96 -23.75
N TYR A 676 -29.72 -34.15 -23.77
CA TYR A 676 -28.35 -34.48 -23.40
C TYR A 676 -27.55 -34.70 -24.68
N CYS A 677 -26.36 -34.12 -24.80
CA CYS A 677 -25.49 -34.21 -25.97
C CYS A 677 -24.06 -34.49 -25.54
N VAL A 678 -23.39 -35.47 -26.15
CA VAL A 678 -21.98 -35.78 -25.90
C VAL A 678 -21.18 -35.72 -27.20
N VAL A 679 -20.12 -34.92 -27.21
CA VAL A 679 -19.24 -34.67 -28.37
C VAL A 679 -17.78 -34.98 -28.02
N PRO A 680 -16.95 -35.51 -28.94
CA PRO A 680 -15.50 -35.63 -28.73
C PRO A 680 -14.82 -34.27 -28.61
N PHE A 681 -13.85 -34.15 -27.70
CA PHE A 681 -13.09 -32.94 -27.46
C PHE A 681 -11.59 -33.25 -27.45
N PRO A 682 -10.82 -32.91 -28.51
CA PRO A 682 -9.40 -33.22 -28.56
C PRO A 682 -8.60 -32.26 -27.67
N LEU A 683 -7.99 -32.78 -26.59
CA LEU A 683 -7.09 -32.03 -25.71
C LEU A 683 -5.83 -32.86 -25.42
N ASN A 684 -4.65 -32.38 -25.83
CA ASN A 684 -3.33 -32.95 -25.52
C ASN A 684 -3.21 -34.49 -25.63
N ASN A 685 -3.71 -35.10 -26.71
CA ASN A 685 -3.73 -36.55 -26.95
C ASN A 685 -4.52 -37.41 -25.93
N ASN A 686 -5.28 -36.80 -25.01
CA ASN A 686 -6.16 -37.53 -24.10
C ASN A 686 -7.55 -37.76 -24.72
N ARG A 687 -8.17 -38.90 -24.37
CA ARG A 687 -9.53 -39.27 -24.83
C ARG A 687 -10.57 -38.51 -24.00
N MET A 688 -10.87 -37.28 -24.40
CA MET A 688 -11.83 -36.42 -23.70
C MET A 688 -13.14 -36.27 -24.50
N LEU A 689 -14.27 -36.24 -23.79
CA LEU A 689 -15.60 -35.96 -24.32
C LEU A 689 -16.22 -34.77 -23.58
N LEU A 690 -17.00 -33.95 -24.27
CA LEU A 690 -17.77 -32.84 -23.68
C LEU A 690 -19.26 -33.20 -23.68
N SER A 691 -19.88 -33.12 -22.51
CA SER A 691 -21.29 -33.43 -22.25
C SER A 691 -22.06 -32.14 -21.96
N CYS A 692 -23.04 -31.80 -22.81
CA CYS A 692 -23.84 -30.58 -22.75
C CYS A 692 -25.34 -30.93 -22.58
N VAL A 693 -26.01 -30.26 -21.66
CA VAL A 693 -27.44 -30.47 -21.36
C VAL A 693 -28.25 -29.20 -21.62
N PHE A 694 -29.38 -29.33 -22.31
CA PHE A 694 -30.26 -28.23 -22.70
C PHE A 694 -31.69 -28.47 -22.22
N ASP A 695 -32.41 -27.41 -21.82
CA ASP A 695 -33.88 -27.43 -21.74
C ASP A 695 -34.46 -27.60 -23.17
N VAL A 696 -35.66 -28.18 -23.34
CA VAL A 696 -36.33 -28.37 -24.64
C VAL A 696 -37.39 -27.29 -24.91
N ASP A 697 -37.84 -26.53 -23.90
CA ASP A 697 -38.92 -25.54 -24.10
C ASP A 697 -38.40 -24.22 -24.73
N ALA A 698 -38.93 -23.85 -25.91
CA ALA A 698 -38.50 -22.70 -26.70
C ALA A 698 -39.07 -21.36 -26.20
N LYS A 699 -40.22 -21.38 -25.51
CA LYS A 699 -40.94 -20.15 -25.10
C LYS A 699 -40.25 -19.38 -23.97
N LYS A 700 -39.54 -20.06 -23.07
CA LYS A 700 -38.75 -19.39 -22.01
C LYS A 700 -37.50 -18.69 -22.57
N ARG A 701 -36.88 -19.24 -23.62
CA ARG A 701 -35.66 -18.67 -24.24
C ARG A 701 -35.94 -17.51 -25.20
N LEU A 702 -37.03 -17.57 -25.97
CA LEU A 702 -37.48 -16.45 -26.80
C LEU A 702 -37.77 -15.17 -25.99
N LYS A 703 -38.34 -15.32 -24.78
CA LYS A 703 -38.53 -14.21 -23.83
C LYS A 703 -37.22 -13.59 -23.30
N LEU A 704 -36.17 -14.40 -23.16
CA LEU A 704 -34.83 -13.93 -22.74
C LEU A 704 -34.12 -13.16 -23.86
N ILE A 705 -34.35 -13.58 -25.12
CA ILE A 705 -33.83 -12.95 -26.34
C ILE A 705 -34.51 -11.59 -26.61
N GLU A 706 -35.82 -11.47 -26.34
CA GLU A 706 -36.56 -10.20 -26.50
C GLU A 706 -36.12 -9.09 -25.52
N GLN A 707 -35.48 -9.45 -24.40
CA GLN A 707 -35.10 -8.51 -23.35
C GLN A 707 -33.69 -7.88 -23.52
N THR A 708 -32.88 -8.32 -24.49
CA THR A 708 -31.47 -7.91 -24.65
C THR A 708 -31.18 -6.91 -25.77
N ALA A 709 -32.20 -6.28 -26.38
CA ALA A 709 -32.07 -5.11 -27.25
C ALA A 709 -31.08 -5.24 -28.45
N ILE A 710 -30.99 -6.41 -29.09
CA ILE A 710 -30.24 -6.60 -30.34
C ILE A 710 -31.21 -6.51 -31.53
N LYS A 711 -30.91 -5.63 -32.50
CA LYS A 711 -31.74 -5.35 -33.69
C LYS A 711 -32.08 -6.62 -34.47
N LYS A 712 -33.32 -6.66 -34.95
CA LYS A 712 -33.85 -7.57 -35.98
C LYS A 712 -32.88 -7.64 -37.17
N ASP A 713 -32.22 -8.79 -37.31
CA ASP A 713 -31.88 -9.45 -38.58
C ASP A 713 -31.28 -10.83 -38.24
N ILE A 714 -32.02 -11.60 -37.42
CA ILE A 714 -31.68 -13.00 -37.16
C ILE A 714 -32.26 -13.80 -38.34
N LEU A 715 -31.37 -14.38 -39.15
CA LEU A 715 -31.72 -15.26 -40.27
C LEU A 715 -32.36 -16.54 -39.72
N SER A 716 -33.68 -16.65 -39.83
CA SER A 716 -34.42 -17.90 -39.61
C SER A 716 -34.43 -18.74 -40.87
N ASP A 717 -34.21 -20.06 -40.76
CA ASP A 717 -34.65 -20.96 -41.83
C ASP A 717 -36.18 -21.05 -41.85
N SER A 718 -36.72 -21.30 -43.04
CA SER A 718 -38.16 -21.44 -43.30
C SER A 718 -38.86 -22.56 -42.51
N ASP A 719 -38.10 -23.47 -41.90
CA ASP A 719 -38.60 -24.66 -41.19
C ASP A 719 -38.43 -24.63 -39.65
N GLY A 720 -37.89 -23.55 -39.05
CA GLY A 720 -37.78 -23.42 -37.59
C GLY A 720 -36.87 -24.43 -36.89
N LYS A 721 -36.03 -25.17 -37.62
CA LYS A 721 -35.01 -26.08 -37.07
C LYS A 721 -33.66 -25.36 -36.94
N ILE A 722 -33.01 -25.54 -35.79
CA ILE A 722 -31.66 -25.03 -35.54
C ILE A 722 -30.65 -25.94 -36.28
N SER A 723 -29.94 -25.40 -37.26
CA SER A 723 -28.86 -26.08 -37.98
C SER A 723 -27.49 -25.52 -37.57
N CYS A 724 -26.42 -26.30 -37.74
CA CYS A 724 -25.06 -25.82 -37.48
C CYS A 724 -24.71 -24.57 -38.32
N ALA A 725 -25.25 -24.45 -39.53
CA ALA A 725 -25.06 -23.28 -40.39
C ALA A 725 -25.67 -22.01 -39.78
N ILE A 726 -26.84 -22.11 -39.15
CA ILE A 726 -27.51 -20.97 -38.49
C ILE A 726 -26.83 -20.62 -37.17
N LEU A 727 -26.39 -21.63 -36.40
CA LEU A 727 -25.58 -21.40 -35.20
C LEU A 727 -24.26 -20.69 -35.55
N TRP A 728 -23.62 -21.11 -36.64
CA TRP A 728 -22.40 -20.49 -37.16
C TRP A 728 -22.63 -19.05 -37.64
N ALA A 729 -23.67 -18.81 -38.43
CA ALA A 729 -24.02 -17.46 -38.89
C ALA A 729 -24.33 -16.50 -37.74
N ASN A 730 -25.08 -16.97 -36.72
CA ASN A 730 -25.36 -16.19 -35.53
C ASN A 730 -24.10 -15.94 -34.69
N LEU A 731 -23.25 -16.95 -34.52
CA LEU A 731 -21.97 -16.82 -33.82
C LEU A 731 -21.09 -15.75 -34.49
N LEU A 732 -20.98 -15.75 -35.82
CA LEU A 732 -20.19 -14.76 -36.56
C LEU A 732 -20.79 -13.35 -36.50
N ALA A 733 -22.12 -13.22 -36.63
CA ALA A 733 -22.82 -11.93 -36.57
C ALA A 733 -22.76 -11.28 -35.17
N MET A 734 -22.75 -12.10 -34.12
CA MET A 734 -22.64 -11.66 -32.72
C MET A 734 -21.18 -11.58 -32.23
N SER A 735 -20.23 -12.16 -32.97
CA SER A 735 -18.81 -12.18 -32.60
C SER A 735 -18.21 -10.78 -32.66
N GLN A 736 -17.58 -10.41 -31.55
CA GLN A 736 -16.89 -9.14 -31.39
C GLN A 736 -15.39 -9.23 -31.64
N PHE A 737 -14.92 -10.38 -32.12
CA PHE A 737 -13.59 -10.55 -32.69
C PHE A 737 -13.64 -10.32 -34.19
N GLY A 738 -12.58 -9.75 -34.77
CA GLY A 738 -12.43 -9.72 -36.21
C GLY A 738 -12.01 -11.11 -36.69
N VAL A 739 -12.98 -11.94 -37.09
CA VAL A 739 -12.75 -13.31 -37.56
C VAL A 739 -12.64 -13.31 -39.08
N TYR A 740 -11.66 -14.02 -39.61
CA TYR A 740 -11.43 -14.20 -41.04
C TYR A 740 -11.02 -15.65 -41.34
N TRP A 741 -11.19 -16.07 -42.60
CA TRP A 741 -10.73 -17.37 -43.06
C TRP A 741 -10.17 -17.28 -44.48
N LYS A 742 -9.14 -18.08 -44.76
CA LYS A 742 -8.39 -18.10 -46.01
C LYS A 742 -8.32 -19.50 -46.62
N ASP A 743 -8.14 -19.57 -47.93
CA ASP A 743 -7.85 -20.82 -48.64
C ASP A 743 -6.39 -21.26 -48.45
N THR A 744 -6.04 -22.42 -49.02
CA THR A 744 -4.66 -22.95 -49.02
C THR A 744 -3.67 -22.06 -49.77
N ASP A 745 -4.16 -21.15 -50.61
CA ASP A 745 -3.35 -20.16 -51.31
C ASP A 745 -3.24 -18.84 -50.53
N ARG A 746 -3.64 -18.77 -49.24
CA ARG A 746 -3.62 -17.56 -48.40
C ARG A 746 -4.55 -16.44 -48.88
N ARG A 747 -5.53 -16.72 -49.74
CA ARG A 747 -6.52 -15.74 -50.18
C ARG A 747 -7.70 -15.73 -49.22
N PHE A 748 -8.19 -14.54 -48.87
CA PHE A 748 -9.38 -14.43 -48.04
C PHE A 748 -10.60 -15.02 -48.76
N ILE A 749 -11.29 -15.95 -48.10
CA ILE A 749 -12.57 -16.51 -48.56
C ILE A 749 -13.73 -15.79 -47.88
N GLY A 750 -13.50 -15.27 -46.66
CA GLY A 750 -14.48 -14.43 -46.01
C GLY A 750 -14.05 -13.93 -44.63
N ALA A 751 -14.90 -13.07 -44.07
CA ALA A 751 -14.70 -12.49 -42.75
C ALA A 751 -16.02 -12.01 -42.14
N ASN A 752 -16.07 -11.90 -40.81
CA ASN A 752 -17.26 -11.37 -40.14
C ASN A 752 -17.34 -9.84 -40.19
N GLN A 753 -18.53 -9.29 -39.91
CA GLN A 753 -18.77 -7.84 -39.94
C GLN A 753 -17.82 -7.06 -39.01
N THR A 754 -17.40 -7.65 -37.89
CA THR A 754 -16.46 -7.03 -36.97
C THR A 754 -15.07 -6.86 -37.59
N TYR A 755 -14.57 -7.85 -38.32
CA TYR A 755 -13.30 -7.74 -39.05
C TYR A 755 -13.35 -6.67 -40.14
N LEU A 756 -14.46 -6.61 -40.89
CA LEU A 756 -14.68 -5.61 -41.94
C LEU A 756 -14.74 -4.19 -41.35
N SER A 757 -15.50 -4.02 -40.27
CA SER A 757 -15.67 -2.72 -39.60
C SER A 757 -14.36 -2.24 -38.98
N TYR A 758 -13.57 -3.14 -38.37
CA TYR A 758 -12.28 -2.80 -37.77
C TYR A 758 -11.28 -2.29 -38.82
N ASN A 759 -11.24 -2.93 -39.99
CA ASN A 759 -10.33 -2.56 -41.08
C ASN A 759 -10.90 -1.50 -42.05
N SER A 760 -11.98 -0.82 -41.68
CA SER A 760 -12.66 0.20 -42.50
C SER A 760 -13.02 -0.29 -43.92
N LEU A 761 -13.48 -1.54 -44.03
CA LEU A 761 -13.97 -2.15 -45.26
C LEU A 761 -15.49 -2.01 -45.36
N LYS A 762 -15.99 -1.56 -46.52
CA LYS A 762 -17.43 -1.35 -46.73
C LYS A 762 -18.17 -2.64 -47.05
N SER A 763 -17.48 -3.62 -47.63
CA SER A 763 -18.04 -4.92 -47.96
C SER A 763 -16.97 -6.00 -47.98
N GLU A 764 -17.41 -7.25 -47.85
CA GLU A 764 -16.56 -8.44 -47.95
C GLU A 764 -15.91 -8.57 -49.34
N GLN A 765 -16.53 -8.00 -50.39
CA GLN A 765 -15.99 -8.00 -51.76
C GLN A 765 -14.68 -7.22 -51.88
N GLU A 766 -14.39 -6.27 -50.99
CA GLU A 766 -13.11 -5.57 -50.96
C GLU A 766 -11.96 -6.47 -50.46
N LEU A 767 -12.29 -7.60 -49.80
CA LEU A 767 -11.37 -8.52 -49.15
C LEU A 767 -11.21 -9.84 -49.90
N ILE A 768 -12.31 -10.42 -50.41
CA ILE A 768 -12.32 -11.76 -51.01
C ILE A 768 -11.35 -11.87 -52.20
N GLY A 769 -10.59 -12.97 -52.24
CA GLY A 769 -9.68 -13.33 -53.33
C GLY A 769 -8.30 -12.64 -53.29
N LYS A 770 -8.13 -11.65 -52.40
CA LYS A 770 -6.86 -10.94 -52.18
C LYS A 770 -5.99 -11.63 -51.14
N ARG A 771 -4.69 -11.37 -51.21
CA ARG A 771 -3.72 -11.75 -50.18
C ARG A 771 -3.49 -10.60 -49.21
N GLU A 772 -3.00 -10.90 -48.01
CA GLU A 772 -2.80 -9.88 -46.95
C GLU A 772 -1.74 -8.85 -47.35
N GLU A 773 -0.68 -9.28 -48.03
CA GLU A 773 0.38 -8.43 -48.58
C GLU A 773 -0.08 -7.46 -49.67
N GLU A 774 -1.22 -7.73 -50.33
CA GLU A 774 -1.81 -6.86 -51.36
C GLU A 774 -2.62 -5.71 -50.75
N LEU A 775 -2.98 -5.81 -49.46
CA LEU A 775 -3.80 -4.83 -48.75
C LEU A 775 -2.98 -3.68 -48.15
N GLY A 776 -1.66 -3.89 -47.98
CA GLY A 776 -0.74 -2.86 -47.50
C GLY A 776 -0.92 -2.48 -46.03
N TRP A 777 -1.61 -3.31 -45.25
CA TRP A 777 -1.89 -3.06 -43.84
C TRP A 777 -0.70 -3.32 -42.92
N GLU A 778 0.26 -4.14 -43.35
CA GLU A 778 1.35 -4.59 -42.48
C GLU A 778 2.68 -3.92 -42.81
N LEU A 779 3.42 -3.58 -41.75
CA LEU A 779 4.81 -3.10 -41.88
C LEU A 779 5.77 -4.22 -42.32
N ASN A 780 5.44 -5.48 -42.02
CA ASN A 780 6.27 -6.64 -42.32
C ASN A 780 5.44 -7.88 -42.74
N PRO A 781 5.07 -8.00 -44.03
CA PRO A 781 4.25 -9.11 -44.52
C PRO A 781 5.02 -10.44 -44.52
N ASP A 782 6.35 -10.44 -44.69
CA ASP A 782 7.15 -11.67 -44.79
C ASP A 782 7.06 -12.54 -43.53
N PHE A 783 6.92 -11.90 -42.36
CA PHE A 783 6.70 -12.61 -41.09
C PHE A 783 5.36 -13.34 -41.05
N ARG A 784 4.31 -12.73 -41.61
CA ARG A 784 2.94 -13.25 -41.59
C ARG A 784 2.71 -14.31 -42.65
N ILE A 785 3.44 -14.21 -43.75
CA ILE A 785 3.53 -15.25 -44.78
C ILE A 785 4.09 -16.53 -44.17
N ASP A 786 5.21 -16.46 -43.42
CA ASP A 786 5.80 -17.62 -42.74
C ASP A 786 4.83 -18.26 -41.72
N GLU A 787 4.09 -17.45 -40.97
CA GLU A 787 3.06 -17.95 -40.05
C GLU A 787 1.90 -18.66 -40.77
N ASP A 788 1.37 -18.06 -41.83
CA ASP A 788 0.30 -18.68 -42.62
C ASP A 788 0.78 -19.98 -43.27
N GLU A 789 2.03 -20.03 -43.75
CA GLU A 789 2.62 -21.22 -44.36
C GLU A 789 2.79 -22.37 -43.36
N LYS A 790 3.22 -22.10 -42.13
CA LYS A 790 3.30 -23.11 -41.06
C LYS A 790 1.93 -23.65 -40.66
N VAL A 791 0.92 -22.79 -40.56
CA VAL A 791 -0.46 -23.20 -40.27
C VAL A 791 -1.00 -24.10 -41.39
N LEU A 792 -0.72 -23.76 -42.66
CA LEU A 792 -1.28 -24.45 -43.82
C LEU A 792 -0.52 -25.74 -44.20
N THR A 793 0.79 -25.81 -43.95
CA THR A 793 1.62 -26.96 -44.34
C THR A 793 1.91 -27.92 -43.18
N GLU A 794 2.17 -27.39 -41.98
CA GLU A 794 2.56 -28.17 -40.80
C GLU A 794 1.39 -28.35 -39.81
N GLY A 795 0.30 -27.60 -39.98
CA GLY A 795 -0.86 -27.65 -39.06
C GLY A 795 -0.60 -26.97 -37.72
N GLU A 796 0.47 -26.16 -37.62
CA GLU A 796 0.83 -25.46 -36.39
C GLU A 796 -0.23 -24.40 -36.03
N GLN A 797 -0.62 -24.34 -34.76
CA GLN A 797 -1.51 -23.27 -34.28
C GLN A 797 -0.69 -22.06 -33.83
N VAL A 798 -1.09 -20.88 -34.29
CA VAL A 798 -0.53 -19.61 -33.84
C VAL A 798 -1.47 -19.02 -32.80
N VAL A 799 -0.99 -18.76 -31.58
CA VAL A 799 -1.81 -18.25 -30.48
C VAL A 799 -1.26 -16.91 -29.99
N ASN A 800 -2.13 -15.90 -29.95
CA ASN A 800 -1.89 -14.55 -29.43
C ASN A 800 -0.57 -13.93 -29.91
N ARG A 801 -0.21 -14.13 -31.19
CA ARG A 801 1.00 -13.53 -31.73
C ARG A 801 0.80 -12.04 -31.91
N GLU A 802 1.62 -11.27 -31.21
CA GLU A 802 1.69 -9.82 -31.37
C GLU A 802 2.26 -9.42 -32.73
N GLY A 803 1.68 -8.36 -33.30
CA GLY A 803 2.15 -7.71 -34.51
C GLY A 803 1.59 -6.31 -34.62
N THR A 804 1.92 -5.62 -35.70
CA THR A 804 1.48 -4.23 -35.94
C THR A 804 0.76 -4.12 -37.27
N MET A 805 -0.34 -3.38 -37.30
CA MET A 805 -1.17 -3.18 -38.49
C MET A 805 -1.61 -1.72 -38.61
N ILE A 806 -1.64 -1.20 -39.83
CA ILE A 806 -2.14 0.14 -40.15
C ILE A 806 -3.66 0.07 -40.26
N VAL A 807 -4.34 0.83 -39.42
CA VAL A 807 -5.80 0.92 -39.39
C VAL A 807 -6.21 2.39 -39.33
N ASP A 808 -6.94 2.85 -40.35
CA ASP A 808 -7.47 4.22 -40.48
C ASP A 808 -6.42 5.32 -40.24
N GLY A 809 -5.24 5.16 -40.83
CA GLY A 809 -4.16 6.14 -40.76
C GLY A 809 -3.30 6.07 -39.50
N SER A 810 -3.51 5.06 -38.64
CA SER A 810 -2.77 4.88 -37.39
C SER A 810 -2.13 3.50 -37.31
N LEU A 811 -0.93 3.42 -36.75
CA LEU A 811 -0.31 2.14 -36.43
C LEU A 811 -0.93 1.57 -35.16
N ARG A 812 -1.49 0.36 -35.25
CA ARG A 812 -2.13 -0.38 -34.16
C ARG A 812 -1.32 -1.62 -33.83
N ASN A 813 -1.19 -1.92 -32.55
CA ASN A 813 -0.68 -3.22 -32.11
C ASN A 813 -1.86 -4.18 -32.09
N ILE A 814 -1.68 -5.37 -32.68
CA ILE A 814 -2.69 -6.41 -32.74
C ILE A 814 -2.12 -7.73 -32.21
N ALA A 815 -2.96 -8.54 -31.58
CA ALA A 815 -2.70 -9.94 -31.33
C ALA A 815 -3.51 -10.77 -32.32
N THR A 816 -2.86 -11.71 -33.00
CA THR A 816 -3.48 -12.57 -33.99
C THR A 816 -3.34 -14.02 -33.57
N SER A 817 -4.43 -14.78 -33.68
CA SER A 817 -4.39 -16.24 -33.55
C SER A 817 -4.92 -16.88 -34.82
N LYS A 818 -4.34 -18.02 -35.21
CA LYS A 818 -4.63 -18.74 -36.45
C LYS A 818 -4.63 -20.24 -36.18
N SER A 819 -5.55 -20.95 -36.83
CA SER A 819 -5.65 -22.40 -36.75
C SER A 819 -6.01 -22.99 -38.10
N PRO A 820 -5.50 -24.19 -38.42
CA PRO A 820 -5.84 -24.88 -39.66
C PRO A 820 -7.31 -25.32 -39.65
N ILE A 821 -7.93 -25.25 -40.83
CA ILE A 821 -9.26 -25.81 -41.09
C ILE A 821 -9.05 -27.16 -41.76
N TYR A 822 -9.59 -28.22 -41.16
CA TYR A 822 -9.53 -29.58 -41.70
C TYR A 822 -10.85 -29.96 -42.38
N ASP A 823 -10.76 -30.73 -43.46
CA ASP A 823 -11.92 -31.42 -44.02
C ASP A 823 -12.29 -32.68 -43.24
N THR A 824 -13.32 -33.40 -43.72
CA THR A 824 -13.82 -34.62 -43.08
C THR A 824 -12.83 -35.78 -43.06
N GLU A 825 -11.78 -35.73 -43.89
CA GLU A 825 -10.72 -36.73 -44.02
C GLU A 825 -9.45 -36.33 -43.25
N GLY A 826 -9.45 -35.15 -42.60
CA GLY A 826 -8.34 -34.65 -41.79
C GLY A 826 -7.26 -33.92 -42.60
N LYS A 827 -7.54 -33.53 -43.84
CA LYS A 827 -6.63 -32.73 -44.67
C LYS A 827 -6.87 -31.24 -44.43
N ILE A 828 -5.79 -30.46 -44.36
CA ILE A 828 -5.87 -28.99 -44.25
C ILE A 828 -6.42 -28.42 -45.56
N ILE A 829 -7.54 -27.70 -45.47
CA ILE A 829 -8.24 -27.06 -46.60
C ILE A 829 -8.24 -25.53 -46.52
N GLY A 830 -7.63 -24.96 -45.47
CA GLY A 830 -7.52 -23.52 -45.27
C GLY A 830 -7.10 -23.20 -43.85
N LEU A 831 -7.19 -21.92 -43.49
CA LEU A 831 -6.97 -21.46 -42.12
C LEU A 831 -8.09 -20.53 -41.67
N MET A 832 -8.33 -20.52 -40.37
CA MET A 832 -9.20 -19.57 -39.69
C MET A 832 -8.36 -18.77 -38.71
N GLY A 833 -8.57 -17.47 -38.67
CA GLY A 833 -7.89 -16.60 -37.72
C GLY A 833 -8.81 -15.55 -37.13
N TYR A 834 -8.36 -14.97 -36.03
CA TYR A 834 -8.97 -13.79 -35.47
C TYR A 834 -7.92 -12.77 -35.04
N ILE A 835 -8.29 -11.49 -35.08
CA ILE A 835 -7.48 -10.37 -34.62
C ILE A 835 -8.09 -9.68 -33.40
N ILE A 836 -7.22 -9.19 -32.52
CA ILE A 836 -7.55 -8.37 -31.35
C ILE A 836 -6.66 -7.13 -31.37
N ASP A 837 -7.23 -5.94 -31.20
CA ASP A 837 -6.46 -4.71 -31.03
C ASP A 837 -5.90 -4.60 -29.60
N ILE A 838 -4.57 -4.69 -29.50
CA ILE A 838 -3.78 -4.60 -28.26
C ILE A 838 -3.00 -3.28 -28.16
N THR A 839 -3.31 -2.27 -29.00
CA THR A 839 -2.61 -0.96 -29.01
C THR A 839 -2.61 -0.26 -27.63
N MET A 840 -3.64 -0.51 -26.82
CA MET A 840 -3.76 0.02 -25.46
C MET A 840 -3.16 -0.88 -24.36
N GLU A 841 -2.68 -2.08 -24.71
CA GLU A 841 -2.04 -3.03 -23.78
C GLU A 841 -0.52 -2.83 -23.71
N SER A 842 0.14 -2.47 -24.81
CA SER A 842 1.60 -2.27 -24.81
C SER A 842 2.06 -0.91 -24.24
N ARG A 843 1.12 0.00 -23.92
CA ARG A 843 1.40 1.34 -23.41
C ARG A 843 0.44 1.66 -22.27
N ASP A 844 0.99 1.63 -21.07
CA ASP A 844 0.30 1.82 -19.79
C ASP A 844 -0.70 3.00 -19.80
N SER A 845 -1.94 2.71 -19.35
CA SER A 845 -3.02 3.63 -18.88
C SER A 845 -4.15 3.97 -19.87
N LYS A 846 -5.40 3.59 -19.57
CA LYS A 846 -6.60 3.95 -20.36
C LYS A 846 -7.23 5.29 -19.93
N GLY A 847 -7.63 6.08 -20.93
CA GLY A 847 -8.52 7.25 -20.81
C GLY A 847 -7.90 8.56 -21.28
N LEU A 848 -6.68 8.86 -20.82
CA LEU A 848 -5.94 10.09 -21.16
C LEU A 848 -5.14 9.99 -22.47
N LEU A 849 -4.96 8.79 -23.03
CA LEU A 849 -4.05 8.57 -24.17
C LEU A 849 -4.61 9.00 -25.55
N ASN A 850 -5.91 8.88 -25.82
CA ASN A 850 -6.44 9.35 -27.10
C ASN A 850 -6.18 10.86 -27.28
N LEU A 851 -6.33 11.67 -26.23
CA LEU A 851 -5.99 13.10 -26.23
C LEU A 851 -4.48 13.36 -26.36
N ALA A 852 -3.63 12.44 -25.89
CA ALA A 852 -2.17 12.60 -25.92
C ALA A 852 -1.55 12.33 -27.30
N PHE A 853 -2.19 11.54 -28.16
CA PHE A 853 -1.64 11.09 -29.44
C PHE A 853 -2.47 11.46 -30.67
N THR A 854 -3.69 11.98 -30.50
CA THR A 854 -4.52 12.50 -31.59
C THR A 854 -4.59 14.02 -31.57
N ASP A 855 -4.72 14.63 -32.75
CA ASP A 855 -4.95 16.06 -32.91
C ASP A 855 -6.45 16.34 -32.68
N LEU A 856 -6.74 17.21 -31.70
CA LEU A 856 -8.12 17.48 -31.26
C LEU A 856 -9.01 18.09 -32.33
N LEU A 857 -8.42 18.78 -33.31
CA LEU A 857 -9.17 19.39 -34.40
C LEU A 857 -9.50 18.35 -35.48
N THR A 858 -8.50 17.58 -35.90
CA THR A 858 -8.60 16.76 -37.12
C THR A 858 -8.86 15.27 -36.87
N GLY A 859 -8.66 14.79 -35.63
CA GLY A 859 -8.88 13.39 -35.24
C GLY A 859 -7.86 12.39 -35.80
N ILE A 860 -6.83 12.84 -36.53
CA ILE A 860 -5.66 12.04 -36.94
C ILE A 860 -4.55 12.14 -35.89
N LEU A 861 -3.41 11.48 -36.10
CA LEU A 861 -2.31 11.54 -35.13
C LEU A 861 -1.78 12.96 -34.95
N ASN A 862 -1.48 13.35 -33.72
CA ASN A 862 -0.73 14.57 -33.45
C ASN A 862 0.78 14.32 -33.59
N ARG A 863 1.59 15.37 -33.44
CA ARG A 863 3.06 15.30 -33.50
C ARG A 863 3.65 14.15 -32.67
N ARG A 864 3.13 13.90 -31.46
CA ARG A 864 3.63 12.83 -30.59
C ARG A 864 3.32 11.45 -31.15
N GLY A 865 2.09 11.24 -31.62
CA GLY A 865 1.68 9.97 -32.25
C GLY A 865 2.45 9.65 -33.52
N LEU A 866 2.76 10.68 -34.31
CA LEU A 866 3.55 10.55 -35.51
C LEU A 866 5.01 10.17 -35.20
N MET A 867 5.64 10.78 -34.19
CA MET A 867 7.02 10.44 -33.81
C MET A 867 7.14 9.01 -33.30
N ASP A 868 6.16 8.55 -32.54
CA ASP A 868 6.12 7.17 -32.07
C ASP A 868 5.98 6.18 -33.24
N ALA A 869 5.12 6.48 -34.23
CA ALA A 869 5.03 5.67 -35.44
C ALA A 869 6.36 5.70 -36.23
N LEU A 870 7.00 6.86 -36.36
CA LEU A 870 8.27 7.01 -37.07
C LEU A 870 9.40 6.16 -36.46
N LEU A 871 9.45 6.07 -35.13
CA LEU A 871 10.41 5.19 -34.43
C LEU A 871 10.17 3.71 -34.76
N GLU A 872 8.93 3.26 -34.89
CA GLU A 872 8.63 1.87 -35.29
C GLU A 872 9.10 1.59 -36.73
N TYR A 873 8.88 2.53 -37.65
CA TYR A 873 9.39 2.41 -39.02
C TYR A 873 10.94 2.37 -39.07
N GLU A 874 11.61 3.20 -38.27
CA GLU A 874 13.09 3.18 -38.14
C GLU A 874 13.59 1.84 -37.61
N GLN A 875 12.96 1.30 -36.56
CA GLN A 875 13.32 -0.02 -36.03
C GLN A 875 13.15 -1.13 -37.07
N MET A 876 12.08 -1.08 -37.87
CA MET A 876 11.85 -2.05 -38.94
C MET A 876 12.92 -1.95 -40.04
N TYR A 877 13.32 -0.74 -40.44
CA TYR A 877 14.41 -0.56 -41.39
C TYR A 877 15.73 -1.14 -40.85
N LEU A 878 16.07 -0.84 -39.59
CA LEU A 878 17.32 -1.32 -38.98
C LEU A 878 17.36 -2.85 -38.85
N LYS A 879 16.25 -3.47 -38.44
CA LYS A 879 16.16 -4.93 -38.20
C LYS A 879 16.02 -5.74 -39.50
N ARG A 880 15.27 -5.23 -40.49
CA ARG A 880 14.81 -6.03 -41.64
C ARG A 880 15.07 -5.40 -43.01
N LYS A 881 15.70 -4.21 -43.05
CA LYS A 881 16.00 -3.46 -44.29
C LYS A 881 14.75 -3.14 -45.13
N ALA A 882 13.57 -3.06 -44.50
CA ALA A 882 12.34 -2.59 -45.13
C ALA A 882 12.34 -1.05 -45.14
N ASP A 883 12.52 -0.44 -46.32
CA ASP A 883 12.57 1.01 -46.47
C ASP A 883 11.19 1.67 -46.45
N PHE A 884 11.18 2.95 -46.08
CA PHE A 884 9.97 3.74 -45.97
C PHE A 884 10.17 5.19 -46.40
N VAL A 885 9.09 5.79 -46.88
CA VAL A 885 9.03 7.19 -47.29
C VAL A 885 8.30 8.00 -46.24
N ILE A 886 8.83 9.20 -45.95
CA ILE A 886 8.09 10.27 -45.31
C ILE A 886 7.61 11.27 -46.37
N ALA A 887 6.36 11.71 -46.28
CA ALA A 887 5.82 12.79 -47.07
C ALA A 887 5.41 13.94 -46.15
N TYR A 888 6.09 15.09 -46.26
CA TYR A 888 5.75 16.32 -45.56
C TYR A 888 4.84 17.16 -46.45
N VAL A 889 3.70 17.59 -45.91
CA VAL A 889 2.61 18.24 -46.64
C VAL A 889 2.27 19.55 -45.96
N ASP A 890 2.15 20.61 -46.74
CA ASP A 890 1.74 21.94 -46.28
C ASP A 890 0.57 22.41 -47.16
N VAL A 891 -0.51 22.92 -46.54
CA VAL A 891 -1.67 23.43 -47.27
C VAL A 891 -1.38 24.84 -47.77
N ASP A 892 -1.37 25.02 -49.09
CA ASP A 892 -0.95 26.28 -49.69
C ASP A 892 -1.92 27.43 -49.35
N ASN A 893 -1.37 28.62 -49.09
CA ASN A 893 -2.12 29.85 -48.80
C ASN A 893 -3.13 29.75 -47.64
N PHE A 894 -2.87 28.89 -46.66
CA PHE A 894 -3.78 28.69 -45.52
C PHE A 894 -4.01 29.97 -44.70
N THR A 895 -2.98 30.79 -44.48
CA THR A 895 -3.11 32.09 -43.79
C THR A 895 -4.07 33.03 -44.52
N ASP A 896 -3.93 33.16 -45.84
CA ASP A 896 -4.83 33.98 -46.66
C ASP A 896 -6.27 33.46 -46.63
N PHE A 897 -6.44 32.13 -46.60
CA PHE A 897 -7.75 31.50 -46.46
C PHE A 897 -8.40 31.84 -45.11
N ASN A 898 -7.62 31.79 -44.02
CA ASN A 898 -8.04 32.18 -42.67
C ASN A 898 -8.43 33.66 -42.58
N ASP A 899 -7.65 34.54 -43.18
CA ASP A 899 -7.90 35.98 -43.15
C ASP A 899 -9.17 36.34 -43.94
N LYS A 900 -9.43 35.64 -45.05
CA LYS A 900 -10.63 35.86 -45.89
C LYS A 900 -11.91 35.25 -45.32
N ASN A 901 -11.84 34.07 -44.69
CA ASN A 901 -13.03 33.30 -44.30
C ASN A 901 -13.25 33.17 -42.78
N GLY A 902 -12.27 33.59 -41.98
CA GLY A 902 -12.26 33.44 -40.53
C GLY A 902 -11.68 32.09 -40.08
N ARG A 903 -11.08 32.10 -38.88
CA ARG A 903 -10.39 30.93 -38.30
C ARG A 903 -11.27 29.68 -38.19
N SER A 904 -12.58 29.84 -37.93
CA SER A 904 -13.51 28.71 -37.85
C SER A 904 -13.72 27.98 -39.19
N TYR A 905 -13.53 28.67 -40.33
CA TYR A 905 -13.54 28.04 -41.65
C TYR A 905 -12.21 27.38 -41.98
N GLY A 906 -11.08 27.94 -41.54
CA GLY A 906 -9.77 27.27 -41.65
C GLY A 906 -9.71 25.99 -40.83
N ASP A 907 -10.28 25.99 -39.63
CA ASP A 907 -10.37 24.79 -38.79
C ASP A 907 -11.16 23.66 -39.50
N ARG A 908 -12.23 24.02 -40.23
CA ARG A 908 -12.98 23.08 -41.07
C ARG A 908 -12.18 22.61 -42.27
N LEU A 909 -11.45 23.50 -42.94
CA LEU A 909 -10.55 23.14 -44.05
C LEU A 909 -9.53 22.09 -43.60
N LEU A 910 -8.87 22.29 -42.47
CA LEU A 910 -7.90 21.33 -41.93
C LEU A 910 -8.55 19.99 -41.57
N SER A 911 -9.79 20.01 -41.07
CA SER A 911 -10.56 18.80 -40.76
C SER A 911 -10.91 18.02 -42.03
N GLU A 912 -11.30 18.70 -43.11
CA GLU A 912 -11.60 18.08 -44.42
C GLU A 912 -10.34 17.52 -45.09
N VAL A 913 -9.22 18.25 -45.04
CA VAL A 913 -7.91 17.77 -45.54
C VAL A 913 -7.49 16.50 -44.78
N ALA A 914 -7.58 16.52 -43.46
CA ALA A 914 -7.27 15.35 -42.64
C ALA A 914 -8.18 14.16 -42.95
N TYR A 915 -9.48 14.40 -43.10
CA TYR A 915 -10.46 13.38 -43.47
C TYR A 915 -10.17 12.79 -44.86
N ALA A 916 -9.88 13.62 -45.86
CA ALA A 916 -9.57 13.17 -47.22
C ALA A 916 -8.29 12.32 -47.26
N LEU A 917 -7.22 12.78 -46.59
CA LEU A 917 -5.96 12.03 -46.47
C LEU A 917 -6.17 10.70 -45.73
N ARG A 918 -6.87 10.71 -44.59
CA ARG A 918 -7.14 9.50 -43.81
C ARG A 918 -7.99 8.50 -44.59
N ASN A 919 -9.08 8.95 -45.21
CA ASN A 919 -10.02 8.06 -45.90
C ASN A 919 -9.42 7.43 -47.17
N ARG A 920 -8.59 8.17 -47.92
CA ARG A 920 -8.00 7.68 -49.18
C ARG A 920 -6.67 6.95 -48.98
N LEU A 921 -5.86 7.37 -48.00
CA LEU A 921 -4.49 6.86 -47.80
C LEU A 921 -4.31 6.06 -46.50
N GLY A 922 -5.18 6.22 -45.52
CA GLY A 922 -5.06 5.64 -44.18
C GLY A 922 -5.14 4.11 -44.12
N LYS A 923 -5.45 3.43 -45.22
CA LYS A 923 -5.33 1.97 -45.32
C LYS A 923 -3.87 1.52 -45.50
N SER A 924 -2.99 2.36 -46.06
CA SER A 924 -1.60 1.97 -46.37
C SER A 924 -0.55 2.94 -45.83
N CYS A 925 -0.98 4.06 -45.26
CA CYS A 925 -0.11 5.11 -44.74
C CYS A 925 -0.52 5.45 -43.31
N VAL A 926 0.47 5.74 -42.46
CA VAL A 926 0.22 6.47 -41.21
C VAL A 926 0.06 7.95 -41.54
N VAL A 927 -0.93 8.64 -40.95
CA VAL A 927 -1.28 10.04 -41.24
C VAL A 927 -1.33 10.83 -39.94
N GLY A 928 -0.59 11.94 -39.86
CA GLY A 928 -0.62 12.83 -38.70
C GLY A 928 -0.46 14.31 -39.05
N ARG A 929 -0.81 15.19 -38.12
CA ARG A 929 -0.65 16.64 -38.17
C ARG A 929 0.40 17.08 -37.15
N ILE A 930 1.41 17.83 -37.59
CA ILE A 930 2.53 18.27 -36.73
C ILE A 930 2.23 19.65 -36.11
N GLY A 931 1.50 20.52 -36.82
CA GLY A 931 1.07 21.83 -36.33
C GLY A 931 0.56 22.71 -37.47
N SER A 932 -0.19 23.79 -37.14
CA SER A 932 -0.75 24.75 -38.11
C SER A 932 -1.47 24.04 -39.28
N ASP A 933 -0.90 24.05 -40.47
CA ASP A 933 -1.37 23.55 -41.75
C ASP A 933 -0.49 22.39 -42.30
N GLU A 934 0.36 21.83 -41.44
CA GLU A 934 1.35 20.83 -41.81
C GLU A 934 0.93 19.40 -41.43
N PHE A 935 0.95 18.51 -42.41
CA PHE A 935 0.64 17.08 -42.29
C PHE A 935 1.85 16.23 -42.68
N VAL A 936 1.94 15.04 -42.11
CA VAL A 936 2.98 14.07 -42.45
C VAL A 936 2.37 12.70 -42.65
N LEU A 937 2.82 12.02 -43.70
CA LEU A 937 2.49 10.64 -43.99
C LEU A 937 3.73 9.75 -43.97
N LEU A 938 3.57 8.54 -43.45
CA LEU A 938 4.58 7.48 -43.47
C LEU A 938 4.05 6.28 -44.25
N LYS A 939 4.84 5.76 -45.19
CA LYS A 939 4.46 4.60 -46.00
C LYS A 939 5.68 3.72 -46.25
N ARG A 940 5.51 2.39 -46.15
CA ARG A 940 6.53 1.44 -46.60
C ARG A 940 6.62 1.45 -48.11
N VAL A 941 7.83 1.39 -48.66
CA VAL A 941 8.06 1.42 -50.11
C VAL A 941 9.12 0.43 -50.54
N LYS A 942 9.09 0.06 -51.82
CA LYS A 942 10.09 -0.81 -52.45
C LYS A 942 11.18 0.01 -53.14
N ASP A 943 10.83 1.16 -53.74
CA ASP A 943 11.77 2.03 -54.45
C ASP A 943 11.32 3.52 -54.49
N LEU A 944 12.14 4.37 -55.13
CA LEU A 944 11.90 5.81 -55.33
C LEU A 944 10.63 6.11 -56.15
N GLY A 945 10.18 5.19 -57.00
CA GLY A 945 8.96 5.33 -57.79
C GLY A 945 7.71 5.39 -56.92
N ASP A 946 7.68 4.61 -55.84
CA ASP A 946 6.58 4.63 -54.85
C ASP A 946 6.48 5.99 -54.14
N ALA A 947 7.62 6.65 -53.90
CA ALA A 947 7.66 7.97 -53.26
C ALA A 947 7.05 9.06 -54.15
N SER A 948 7.34 9.04 -55.45
CA SER A 948 6.76 9.97 -56.43
C SER A 948 5.26 9.71 -56.63
N GLN A 949 4.83 8.45 -56.64
CA GLN A 949 3.41 8.10 -56.71
C GLN A 949 2.63 8.58 -55.49
N LEU A 950 3.20 8.41 -54.29
CA LEU A 950 2.60 8.92 -53.04
C LEU A 950 2.47 10.45 -53.09
N GLN A 951 3.52 11.16 -53.54
CA GLN A 951 3.49 12.60 -53.68
C GLN A 951 2.36 13.07 -54.62
N ALA A 952 2.24 12.46 -55.80
CA ALA A 952 1.18 12.78 -56.77
C ALA A 952 -0.23 12.49 -56.21
N LEU A 953 -0.39 11.37 -55.50
CA LEU A 953 -1.66 10.96 -54.93
C LEU A 953 -2.11 11.88 -53.79
N ILE A 954 -1.18 12.33 -52.92
CA ILE A 954 -1.47 13.32 -51.87
C ILE A 954 -1.98 14.61 -52.50
N ARG A 955 -1.31 15.12 -53.55
CA ARG A 955 -1.75 16.34 -54.23
C ARG A 955 -3.14 16.22 -54.83
N ALA A 956 -3.40 15.13 -55.56
CA ALA A 956 -4.71 14.88 -56.12
C ALA A 956 -5.78 14.83 -55.01
N THR A 957 -5.47 14.18 -53.88
CA THR A 957 -6.39 14.06 -52.74
C THR A 957 -6.76 15.41 -52.13
N VAL A 958 -5.81 16.32 -51.98
CA VAL A 958 -6.08 17.68 -51.47
C VAL A 958 -6.78 18.54 -52.52
N ALA A 959 -6.40 18.42 -53.79
CA ALA A 959 -6.99 19.18 -54.89
C ALA A 959 -8.46 18.83 -55.17
N ASP A 960 -8.88 17.59 -54.86
CA ASP A 960 -10.27 17.13 -54.98
C ASP A 960 -11.23 17.80 -53.96
N ILE A 961 -10.72 18.62 -53.03
CA ILE A 961 -11.52 19.35 -52.04
C ILE A 961 -12.04 20.65 -52.66
N HIS A 962 -13.30 20.62 -53.12
CA HIS A 962 -13.93 21.74 -53.82
C HIS A 962 -14.96 22.53 -52.99
N GLN A 963 -15.33 22.04 -51.80
CA GLN A 963 -16.39 22.64 -50.99
C GLN A 963 -16.16 22.42 -49.49
N ILE A 964 -16.35 23.48 -48.70
CA ILE A 964 -16.27 23.44 -47.22
C ILE A 964 -17.54 24.08 -46.65
N GLY A 965 -18.43 23.25 -46.11
CA GLY A 965 -19.78 23.66 -45.73
C GLY A 965 -20.54 24.20 -46.93
N ASN A 966 -20.93 25.49 -46.87
CA ASN A 966 -21.74 26.13 -47.91
C ASN A 966 -20.91 26.95 -48.92
N LYS A 967 -19.57 26.90 -48.87
CA LYS A 967 -18.69 27.69 -49.72
C LYS A 967 -17.85 26.80 -50.63
N SER A 968 -17.74 27.19 -51.91
CA SER A 968 -16.77 26.61 -52.84
C SER A 968 -15.36 27.12 -52.53
N CYS A 969 -14.36 26.24 -52.64
CA CYS A 969 -12.95 26.57 -52.44
C CYS A 969 -12.07 25.80 -53.42
N GLN A 970 -10.89 26.36 -53.71
CA GLN A 970 -9.83 25.67 -54.42
C GLN A 970 -8.63 25.58 -53.48
N VAL A 971 -8.19 24.35 -53.21
CA VAL A 971 -7.12 24.06 -52.24
C VAL A 971 -6.02 23.29 -52.98
N SER A 972 -4.77 23.62 -52.67
CA SER A 972 -3.61 22.86 -53.13
C SER A 972 -2.67 22.59 -51.94
N ALA A 973 -1.74 21.67 -52.13
CA ALA A 973 -0.73 21.38 -51.13
C ALA A 973 0.66 21.21 -51.76
N SER A 974 1.64 21.76 -51.06
CA SER A 974 3.06 21.53 -51.31
C SER A 974 3.50 20.25 -50.61
N VAL A 975 4.21 19.37 -51.32
CA VAL A 975 4.56 18.03 -50.81
C VAL A 975 6.02 17.72 -51.05
N GLY A 976 6.76 17.39 -50.00
CA GLY A 976 8.16 16.94 -50.06
C GLY A 976 8.32 15.50 -49.56
N THR A 977 8.96 14.64 -50.36
CA THR A 977 9.18 13.22 -50.01
C THR A 977 10.65 12.88 -49.84
N ALA A 978 10.97 12.04 -48.85
CA ALA A 978 12.32 11.51 -48.63
C ALA A 978 12.26 10.07 -48.12
N LEU A 979 13.23 9.25 -48.55
CA LEU A 979 13.38 7.88 -48.08
C LEU A 979 14.33 7.84 -46.88
N PHE A 980 14.09 6.91 -45.95
CA PHE A 980 14.99 6.72 -44.81
C PHE A 980 16.38 6.26 -45.26
N SER A 981 16.48 5.43 -46.31
CA SER A 981 17.76 5.03 -46.91
C SER A 981 18.66 6.17 -47.39
N GLU A 982 18.14 7.39 -47.58
CA GLU A 982 18.93 8.53 -48.01
C GLU A 982 19.56 9.34 -46.86
N VAL A 983 19.38 8.91 -45.60
CA VAL A 983 19.80 9.62 -44.39
C VAL A 983 20.18 8.64 -43.27
N ASP A 984 20.86 9.14 -42.22
CA ASP A 984 21.33 8.28 -41.13
C ASP A 984 20.34 8.16 -39.96
N ASN A 985 19.39 9.10 -39.82
CA ASN A 985 18.44 9.12 -38.71
C ASN A 985 17.15 9.89 -39.04
N THR A 986 16.13 9.68 -38.22
CA THR A 986 14.79 10.28 -38.36
C THR A 986 14.76 11.81 -38.33
N GLN A 987 15.66 12.47 -37.61
CA GLN A 987 15.73 13.94 -37.61
C GLN A 987 16.23 14.49 -38.95
N GLN A 988 17.25 13.86 -39.53
CA GLN A 988 17.73 14.21 -40.87
C GLN A 988 16.66 13.91 -41.93
N LEU A 989 15.90 12.82 -41.77
CA LEU A 989 14.79 12.46 -42.66
C LEU A 989 13.73 13.57 -42.73
N LEU A 990 13.24 14.00 -41.56
CA LEU A 990 12.26 15.08 -41.44
C LEU A 990 12.77 16.38 -42.07
N ARG A 991 14.01 16.79 -41.75
CA ARG A 991 14.63 18.01 -42.32
C ARG A 991 14.82 17.92 -43.84
N LYS A 992 15.06 16.73 -44.38
CA LYS A 992 15.20 16.53 -45.83
C LYS A 992 13.86 16.64 -46.54
N ALA A 993 12.81 16.03 -45.96
CA ALA A 993 11.45 16.12 -46.49
C ALA A 993 10.89 17.54 -46.42
N ASP A 994 11.07 18.24 -45.30
CA ASP A 994 10.69 19.64 -45.12
C ASP A 994 11.39 20.56 -46.14
N ARG A 995 12.71 20.43 -46.32
CA ARG A 995 13.43 21.20 -47.36
C ARG A 995 12.89 20.97 -48.77
N LYS A 996 12.55 19.72 -49.12
CA LYS A 996 11.94 19.40 -50.42
C LYS A 996 10.54 19.98 -50.56
N MET A 997 9.74 19.98 -49.49
CA MET A 997 8.42 20.62 -49.45
C MET A 997 8.54 22.14 -49.64
N GLN A 998 9.49 22.79 -48.95
CA GLN A 998 9.75 24.22 -49.13
C GLN A 998 10.16 24.55 -50.57
N MET A 999 11.04 23.76 -51.20
CA MET A 999 11.39 23.93 -52.61
C MET A 999 10.18 23.82 -53.54
N ASP A 1000 9.29 22.88 -53.25
CA ASP A 1000 8.05 22.67 -53.98
C ASP A 1000 7.07 23.86 -53.84
N LYS A 1001 6.93 24.40 -52.63
CA LYS A 1001 6.14 25.60 -52.31
C LYS A 1001 6.62 26.83 -53.10
N HIS A 1002 7.94 26.99 -53.24
CA HIS A 1002 8.53 28.07 -54.04
C HIS A 1002 8.43 27.82 -55.57
N GLY A 1003 8.36 26.55 -56.00
CA GLY A 1003 8.12 26.16 -57.40
C GLY A 1003 6.70 26.49 -57.85
N HIS A 1004 5.70 26.23 -57.00
CA HIS A 1004 4.30 26.60 -57.24
C HIS A 1004 4.09 28.11 -57.25
N GLY A 1005 4.74 28.86 -56.35
CA GLY A 1005 4.71 30.33 -56.36
C GLY A 1005 5.24 30.99 -57.65
N ARG A 1006 6.02 30.26 -58.47
CA ARG A 1006 6.42 30.69 -59.83
C ARG A 1006 5.43 30.27 -60.92
N LEU A 1007 4.75 29.13 -60.78
CA LEU A 1007 3.74 28.64 -61.73
C LEU A 1007 2.43 29.41 -61.63
N THR A 1008 1.97 29.78 -60.43
CA THR A 1008 0.74 30.59 -60.27
C THR A 1008 0.91 32.01 -60.84
N LYS A 1009 2.15 32.53 -60.90
CA LYS A 1009 2.47 33.78 -61.58
C LYS A 1009 2.64 33.67 -63.11
N MET A 1010 2.69 32.46 -63.68
CA MET A 1010 2.71 32.27 -65.14
C MET A 1010 1.32 32.06 -65.76
N PHE A 1011 0.27 31.85 -64.95
CA PHE A 1011 -1.12 31.79 -65.40
C PHE A 1011 -1.91 33.08 -65.13
N GLU A 1012 -1.25 34.13 -64.64
CA GLU A 1012 -1.76 35.51 -64.63
C GLU A 1012 -0.99 36.35 -65.67
N VAL A 1013 -1.24 36.09 -66.95
CA VAL A 1013 -1.09 37.06 -68.07
C VAL A 1013 -2.28 36.92 -69.00
#